data_AF-A0A2W2HA25-F1
#
_entry.id   AF-A0A2W2HA25-F1
#
_cell.length_a   1.000
_cell.length_b   1.000
_cell.length_c   1.000
_cell.angle_alpha   90.00
_cell.angle_beta   90.00
_cell.angle_gamma   90.00
#
_symmetry.space_group_name_H-M   'P 1'
#
loop_
_entity.id
_entity.type
_entity.pdbx_description
1 polymer ?
#
loop_
_entity_poly.entity_id
_entity_poly.type
_entity_poly.pdbx_seq_one_letter_code
_entity_poly.pdbx_strand_id
1 'polypeptide(L)'
;MSIEPAGVRPPLRTGRTAIVTTFASDAHTWNLVFLQLLLEEAGFEVTNLGPAVPDEELIEQCLRHRPDLLVTSSVNGHGYQDGIRLIKKLRTVAELEELPVVIGGKLGINGASYVEELVAAGFDMVFEDGTAAFHKLLKTGDGMKRVAPGERVRPAVPTTVDELPPEGMRERVIELELVRESVLRGPDPAATERQHAKGKLTVRERLEILLDPGTFMEVEALRKHQATGFGMERRRPHTDGVVAGWGRVHGREVLVYAHDFRIFGGALGAAHAEKIHKVMDLAATAKVPLISLNDGAGARIQEGVTALAGYGGIFQRNVRMSGVVPQISVMLGPCAGGAAYSPALTDFVFMVNGTSQMFVTGPDVVRAVTGEDITHEALGGAEVHGTRTGVAGFVYEDERACLNDVRYLLSLLPVSNQELPPSVPAADPPDRRNDVLLDLVPTDPARSYDMAEVIAEIVDDGEFFEFHEGWAPNLICGLARFDGHVTGIVANQPRQLAGVLDIRASEKGARFIQMCDAFNIPLVSLVDVPGFLPGTDQEHGGIIRHGAKLLYAYCAASVPRIQVIVRKAYGGAYIVMDSRSIGADLSYAWPTNEIAVMGAEGAANVIFRKDIAAAPDPDRQRAVRVEEYQRTFMHPYYAAERGLVDDVIDPATTRATLTRALSLLRAK
;
A
#
# COMPACT_ATOMS: atom_id res chain seq x y z
N MET A 1 -25.41 -67.29 1.00
CA MET A 1 -26.13 -66.79 -0.19
C MET A 1 -25.29 -65.69 -0.80
N SER A 2 -24.50 -66.06 -1.80
CA SER A 2 -23.75 -65.18 -2.68
C SER A 2 -24.72 -64.54 -3.68
N ILE A 3 -24.70 -63.22 -3.76
CA ILE A 3 -25.31 -62.47 -4.86
C ILE A 3 -24.15 -61.70 -5.50
N GLU A 4 -23.68 -62.21 -6.65
CA GLU A 4 -22.88 -61.41 -7.58
C GLU A 4 -23.79 -60.34 -8.20
N PRO A 5 -23.37 -59.07 -8.28
CA PRO A 5 -23.94 -58.14 -9.24
C PRO A 5 -23.12 -58.20 -10.53
N ALA A 6 -23.84 -58.59 -11.58
CA ALA A 6 -23.51 -58.59 -13.00
C ALA A 6 -22.39 -57.64 -13.42
N GLY A 7 -21.40 -58.19 -14.14
CA GLY A 7 -20.43 -57.44 -14.91
C GLY A 7 -21.12 -56.55 -15.94
N VAL A 8 -21.18 -55.25 -15.63
CA VAL A 8 -21.47 -54.21 -16.61
C VAL A 8 -20.26 -54.13 -17.53
N ARG A 9 -20.36 -54.68 -18.75
CA ARG A 9 -19.43 -54.32 -19.82
C ARG A 9 -19.52 -52.80 -20.01
N PRO A 10 -18.42 -52.05 -19.93
CA PRO A 10 -18.46 -50.61 -20.19
C PRO A 10 -18.96 -50.38 -21.63
N PRO A 11 -19.68 -49.27 -21.88
CA PRO A 11 -20.16 -48.96 -23.22
C PRO A 11 -18.98 -48.87 -24.18
N LEU A 12 -19.17 -49.38 -25.40
CA LEU A 12 -18.22 -49.23 -26.50
C LEU A 12 -17.92 -47.73 -26.67
N ARG A 13 -16.70 -47.32 -26.28
CA ARG A 13 -16.20 -45.96 -26.48
C ARG A 13 -16.05 -45.70 -27.97
N THR A 14 -16.75 -44.71 -28.49
CA THR A 14 -16.76 -44.38 -29.93
C THR A 14 -15.83 -43.22 -30.29
N GLY A 15 -14.87 -42.85 -29.44
CA GLY A 15 -13.88 -41.80 -29.70
C GLY A 15 -12.60 -42.00 -28.89
N ARG A 16 -11.46 -41.49 -29.41
CA ARG A 16 -10.20 -41.41 -28.67
C ARG A 16 -10.29 -40.26 -27.66
N THR A 17 -9.75 -40.44 -26.47
CA THR A 17 -9.82 -39.46 -25.37
C THR A 17 -8.41 -39.07 -24.94
N ALA A 18 -8.20 -37.80 -24.59
CA ALA A 18 -6.89 -37.33 -24.12
C ALA A 18 -7.04 -36.44 -22.89
N ILE A 19 -6.05 -36.49 -21.99
CA ILE A 19 -5.89 -35.50 -20.93
C ILE A 19 -4.73 -34.59 -21.29
N VAL A 20 -4.91 -33.27 -21.13
CA VAL A 20 -3.83 -32.28 -21.23
C VAL A 20 -3.70 -31.50 -19.91
N THR A 21 -2.46 -31.28 -19.45
CA THR A 21 -2.17 -30.56 -18.22
C THR A 21 -0.73 -30.04 -18.18
N THR A 22 -0.40 -29.17 -17.23
CA THR A 22 0.99 -28.91 -16.82
C THR A 22 1.31 -29.60 -15.49
N PHE A 23 2.57 -29.52 -15.08
CA PHE A 23 3.04 -29.98 -13.78
C PHE A 23 2.64 -29.02 -12.65
N ALA A 24 2.61 -29.52 -11.41
CA ALA A 24 2.31 -28.75 -10.20
C ALA A 24 3.13 -27.45 -10.04
N SER A 25 4.38 -27.45 -10.54
CA SER A 25 5.30 -26.31 -10.49
C SER A 25 5.07 -25.27 -11.59
N ASP A 26 4.15 -25.54 -12.53
CA ASP A 26 4.06 -24.82 -13.78
C ASP A 26 2.66 -24.24 -14.02
N ALA A 27 2.55 -22.91 -13.88
CA ALA A 27 1.27 -22.20 -13.96
C ALA A 27 0.86 -21.80 -15.40
N HIS A 28 1.58 -22.22 -16.44
CA HIS A 28 1.25 -21.77 -17.80
C HIS A 28 -0.01 -22.41 -18.38
N THR A 29 -0.82 -21.63 -19.09
CA THR A 29 -2.10 -22.08 -19.66
C THR A 29 -2.09 -22.17 -21.18
N TRP A 30 -1.25 -21.38 -21.84
CA TRP A 30 -1.24 -21.22 -23.30
C TRP A 30 -0.99 -22.54 -24.07
N ASN A 31 0.05 -23.29 -23.71
CA ASN A 31 0.35 -24.54 -24.41
C ASN A 31 -0.77 -25.56 -24.21
N LEU A 32 -1.50 -25.52 -23.09
CA LEU A 32 -2.60 -26.44 -22.84
C LEU A 32 -3.76 -26.18 -23.80
N VAL A 33 -4.13 -24.92 -24.01
CA VAL A 33 -5.17 -24.54 -24.97
C VAL A 33 -4.75 -24.96 -26.38
N PHE A 34 -3.48 -24.73 -26.73
CA PHE A 34 -2.95 -25.12 -28.04
C PHE A 34 -2.96 -26.65 -28.24
N LEU A 35 -2.45 -27.41 -27.27
CA LEU A 35 -2.39 -28.87 -27.31
C LEU A 35 -3.80 -29.47 -27.32
N GLN A 36 -4.74 -28.89 -26.56
CA GLN A 36 -6.14 -29.28 -26.61
C GLN A 36 -6.70 -29.13 -28.03
N LEU A 37 -6.50 -27.97 -28.68
CA LEU A 37 -6.98 -27.74 -30.04
C LEU A 37 -6.35 -28.72 -31.06
N LEU A 38 -5.06 -29.01 -30.94
CA LEU A 38 -4.39 -30.00 -31.79
C LEU A 38 -4.97 -31.40 -31.64
N LEU A 39 -5.23 -31.81 -30.40
CA LEU A 39 -5.80 -33.10 -30.08
C LEU A 39 -7.25 -33.20 -30.57
N GLU A 40 -8.05 -32.15 -30.38
CA GLU A 40 -9.42 -32.05 -30.91
C GLU A 40 -9.44 -32.11 -32.45
N GLU A 41 -8.52 -31.42 -33.14
CA GLU A 41 -8.36 -31.50 -34.60
C GLU A 41 -7.97 -32.92 -35.05
N ALA A 42 -7.19 -33.63 -34.24
CA ALA A 42 -6.82 -35.03 -34.46
C ALA A 42 -7.93 -36.04 -34.09
N GLY A 43 -9.09 -35.55 -33.64
CA GLY A 43 -10.27 -36.36 -33.32
C GLY A 43 -10.26 -36.96 -31.91
N PHE A 44 -9.54 -36.35 -30.97
CA PHE A 44 -9.63 -36.70 -29.54
C PHE A 44 -10.71 -35.86 -28.85
N GLU A 45 -11.43 -36.47 -27.91
CA GLU A 45 -12.19 -35.75 -26.88
C GLU A 45 -11.23 -35.41 -25.73
N VAL A 46 -11.00 -34.12 -25.49
CA VAL A 46 -9.94 -33.65 -24.59
C VAL A 46 -10.50 -33.19 -23.25
N THR A 47 -9.96 -33.74 -22.16
CA THR A 47 -10.13 -33.21 -20.81
C THR A 47 -8.91 -32.37 -20.45
N ASN A 48 -9.09 -31.04 -20.43
CA ASN A 48 -8.04 -30.10 -20.04
C ASN A 48 -8.13 -29.81 -18.54
N LEU A 49 -7.16 -30.26 -17.76
CA LEU A 49 -7.14 -30.11 -16.31
C LEU A 49 -6.60 -28.74 -15.86
N GLY A 50 -6.14 -27.91 -16.79
CA GLY A 50 -5.56 -26.61 -16.48
C GLY A 50 -4.12 -26.72 -15.96
N PRO A 51 -3.58 -25.59 -15.47
CA PRO A 51 -2.19 -25.51 -15.05
C PRO A 51 -2.01 -25.96 -13.58
N ALA A 52 -0.76 -26.16 -13.17
CA ALA A 52 -0.37 -26.40 -11.78
C ALA A 52 -1.07 -27.59 -11.11
N VAL A 53 -1.40 -28.63 -11.88
CA VAL A 53 -2.11 -29.81 -11.36
C VAL A 53 -1.16 -30.69 -10.54
N PRO A 54 -1.47 -30.99 -9.27
CA PRO A 54 -0.71 -31.92 -8.45
C PRO A 54 -0.61 -33.32 -9.06
N ASP A 55 0.51 -34.01 -8.85
CA ASP A 55 0.73 -35.36 -9.40
C ASP A 55 -0.38 -36.33 -8.97
N GLU A 56 -0.83 -36.26 -7.70
CA GLU A 56 -1.85 -37.13 -7.13
C GLU A 56 -3.23 -36.90 -7.78
N GLU A 57 -3.59 -35.63 -8.03
CA GLU A 57 -4.83 -35.27 -8.71
C GLU A 57 -4.80 -35.74 -10.17
N LEU A 58 -3.67 -35.55 -10.86
CA LEU A 58 -3.52 -36.00 -12.24
C LEU A 58 -3.69 -37.52 -12.38
N ILE A 59 -3.11 -38.30 -11.46
CA ILE A 59 -3.25 -39.76 -11.43
C ILE A 59 -4.71 -40.15 -11.17
N GLU A 60 -5.40 -39.48 -10.24
CA GLU A 60 -6.81 -39.73 -9.97
C GLU A 60 -7.67 -39.46 -11.21
N GLN A 61 -7.43 -38.35 -11.92
CA GLN A 61 -8.14 -38.03 -13.16
C GLN A 61 -7.83 -39.06 -14.26
N CYS A 62 -6.60 -39.54 -14.38
CA CYS A 62 -6.25 -40.59 -15.33
C CYS A 62 -6.98 -41.91 -15.02
N LEU A 63 -7.08 -42.31 -13.75
CA LEU A 63 -7.82 -43.50 -13.33
C LEU A 63 -9.33 -43.37 -13.59
N ARG A 64 -9.88 -42.18 -13.33
CA ARG A 64 -11.30 -41.86 -13.50
C ARG A 64 -11.71 -41.81 -14.96
N HIS A 65 -10.93 -41.10 -15.77
CA HIS A 65 -11.25 -40.83 -17.17
C HIS A 65 -10.63 -41.83 -18.14
N ARG A 66 -9.66 -42.65 -17.72
CA ARG A 66 -8.96 -43.64 -18.53
C ARG A 66 -8.63 -43.12 -19.93
N PRO A 67 -7.86 -42.02 -20.07
CA PRO A 67 -7.58 -41.44 -21.38
C PRO A 67 -6.83 -42.43 -22.26
N ASP A 68 -6.93 -42.27 -23.58
CA ASP A 68 -6.11 -42.99 -24.55
C ASP A 68 -4.72 -42.34 -24.72
N LEU A 69 -4.54 -41.11 -24.22
CA LEU A 69 -3.31 -40.34 -24.25
C LEU A 69 -3.25 -39.31 -23.11
N LEU A 70 -2.12 -39.24 -22.41
CA LEU A 70 -1.80 -38.14 -21.49
C LEU A 70 -0.74 -37.24 -22.11
N VAL A 71 -1.01 -35.93 -22.19
CA VAL A 71 -0.07 -34.93 -22.67
C VAL A 71 0.24 -33.93 -21.56
N THR A 72 1.50 -33.84 -21.22
CA THR A 72 2.02 -32.90 -20.21
C THR A 72 2.86 -31.83 -20.88
N SER A 73 2.69 -30.58 -20.46
CA SER A 73 3.46 -29.44 -20.97
C SER A 73 4.26 -28.79 -19.85
N SER A 74 5.47 -28.34 -20.16
CA SER A 74 6.32 -27.52 -19.30
C SER A 74 6.85 -26.31 -20.07
N VAL A 75 6.88 -25.13 -19.47
CA VAL A 75 7.56 -23.93 -20.04
C VAL A 75 8.45 -23.21 -19.02
N ASN A 76 8.33 -23.54 -17.74
CA ASN A 76 9.16 -22.95 -16.67
C ASN A 76 10.61 -23.47 -16.66
N GLY A 77 10.94 -24.48 -17.47
CA GLY A 77 12.28 -25.09 -17.53
C GLY A 77 12.53 -26.17 -16.48
N HIS A 78 11.52 -26.58 -15.71
CA HIS A 78 11.58 -27.67 -14.73
C HIS A 78 10.99 -29.00 -15.27
N GLY A 79 10.53 -29.03 -16.52
CA GLY A 79 9.88 -30.20 -17.14
C GLY A 79 10.68 -31.51 -17.04
N TYR A 80 12.01 -31.47 -17.03
CA TYR A 80 12.82 -32.65 -16.75
C TYR A 80 12.60 -33.20 -15.33
N GLN A 81 12.73 -32.35 -14.30
CA GLN A 81 12.62 -32.77 -12.90
C GLN A 81 11.19 -33.21 -12.57
N ASP A 82 10.21 -32.41 -12.99
CA ASP A 82 8.80 -32.71 -12.76
C ASP A 82 8.32 -33.90 -13.59
N GLY A 83 8.80 -34.01 -14.84
CA GLY A 83 8.54 -35.15 -15.71
C GLY A 83 9.03 -36.46 -15.12
N ILE A 84 10.30 -36.52 -14.69
CA ILE A 84 10.88 -37.72 -14.06
C ILE A 84 10.10 -38.12 -12.80
N ARG A 85 9.69 -37.13 -11.99
CA ARG A 85 8.91 -37.38 -10.77
C ARG A 85 7.54 -37.98 -11.12
N LEU A 86 6.82 -37.35 -12.04
CA LEU A 86 5.47 -37.77 -12.44
C LEU A 86 5.49 -39.16 -13.07
N ILE A 87 6.35 -39.39 -14.06
CA ILE A 87 6.33 -40.64 -14.84
C ILE A 87 6.67 -41.85 -13.97
N LYS A 88 7.59 -41.70 -13.01
CA LYS A 88 7.91 -42.74 -12.04
C LYS A 88 6.70 -43.09 -11.16
N LYS A 89 5.94 -42.09 -10.71
CA LYS A 89 4.70 -42.34 -9.95
C LYS A 89 3.66 -43.02 -10.84
N LEU A 90 3.44 -42.51 -12.06
CA LEU A 90 2.41 -43.01 -12.98
C LEU A 90 2.65 -44.48 -13.36
N ARG A 91 3.90 -44.87 -13.60
CA ARG A 91 4.27 -46.27 -13.94
C ARG A 91 4.22 -47.25 -12.76
N THR A 92 4.06 -46.78 -11.51
CA THR A 92 3.80 -47.68 -10.37
C THR A 92 2.33 -48.08 -10.22
N VAL A 93 1.43 -47.43 -10.97
CA VAL A 93 0.00 -47.71 -10.97
C VAL A 93 -0.32 -48.71 -12.07
N ALA A 94 -0.69 -49.95 -11.71
CA ALA A 94 -0.85 -51.07 -12.65
C ALA A 94 -1.89 -50.78 -13.75
N GLU A 95 -2.94 -50.03 -13.44
CA GLU A 95 -3.99 -49.65 -14.39
C GLU A 95 -3.57 -48.60 -15.41
N LEU A 96 -2.46 -47.88 -15.17
CA LEU A 96 -1.93 -46.82 -16.03
C LEU A 96 -0.57 -47.17 -16.63
N GLU A 97 -0.04 -48.37 -16.37
CA GLU A 97 1.28 -48.81 -16.83
C GLU A 97 1.43 -48.66 -18.35
N GLU A 98 0.38 -49.00 -19.10
CA GLU A 98 0.32 -48.96 -20.56
C GLU A 98 -0.24 -47.65 -21.14
N LEU A 99 -0.58 -46.66 -20.29
CA LEU A 99 -1.08 -45.36 -20.77
C LEU A 99 0.03 -44.63 -21.56
N PRO A 100 -0.19 -44.23 -22.82
CA PRO A 100 0.79 -43.42 -23.52
C PRO A 100 0.93 -42.04 -22.88
N VAL A 101 2.15 -41.67 -22.50
CA VAL A 101 2.45 -40.38 -21.87
C VAL A 101 3.43 -39.59 -22.72
N VAL A 102 3.04 -38.36 -23.05
CA VAL A 102 3.82 -37.41 -23.83
C VAL A 102 4.17 -36.21 -22.97
N ILE A 103 5.40 -35.72 -23.13
CA ILE A 103 5.84 -34.45 -22.54
C ILE A 103 6.37 -33.51 -23.62
N GLY A 104 6.02 -32.23 -23.52
CA GLY A 104 6.47 -31.20 -24.45
C GLY A 104 6.80 -29.86 -23.80
N GLY A 105 7.53 -29.02 -24.53
CA GLY A 105 7.85 -27.64 -24.15
C GLY A 105 9.27 -27.47 -23.63
N LYS A 106 9.52 -26.45 -22.79
CA LYS A 106 10.84 -26.17 -22.21
C LYS A 106 11.13 -27.14 -21.06
N LEU A 107 11.93 -28.17 -21.36
CA LEU A 107 12.27 -29.24 -20.40
C LEU A 107 13.44 -28.90 -19.47
N GLY A 108 14.16 -27.80 -19.74
CA GLY A 108 15.35 -27.40 -18.98
C GLY A 108 15.65 -25.91 -18.99
N ILE A 109 16.36 -25.44 -17.96
CA ILE A 109 16.77 -24.03 -17.81
C ILE A 109 18.01 -23.63 -18.62
N ASN A 110 18.87 -24.58 -19.02
CA ASN A 110 20.17 -24.31 -19.66
C ASN A 110 20.26 -24.64 -21.16
N GLY A 111 19.13 -24.93 -21.83
CA GLY A 111 19.12 -25.37 -23.22
C GLY A 111 19.72 -26.77 -23.45
N ALA A 112 19.96 -27.53 -22.37
CA ALA A 112 20.33 -28.93 -22.43
C ALA A 112 19.12 -29.78 -22.84
N SER A 113 19.36 -30.78 -23.68
CA SER A 113 18.39 -31.78 -24.10
C SER A 113 18.33 -32.91 -23.06
N TYR A 114 17.13 -33.30 -22.66
CA TYR A 114 16.79 -34.37 -21.71
C TYR A 114 15.86 -35.43 -22.33
N VAL A 115 15.75 -35.46 -23.67
CA VAL A 115 14.89 -36.42 -24.40
C VAL A 115 15.21 -37.87 -24.04
N GLU A 116 16.48 -38.25 -24.06
CA GLU A 116 16.90 -39.64 -23.83
C GLU A 116 16.56 -40.10 -22.41
N GLU A 117 16.79 -39.24 -21.42
CA GLU A 117 16.55 -39.51 -20.02
C GLU A 117 15.05 -39.62 -19.70
N LEU A 118 14.23 -38.75 -20.29
CA LEU A 118 12.77 -38.79 -20.10
C LEU A 118 12.14 -40.01 -20.77
N VAL A 119 12.60 -40.40 -21.96
CA VAL A 119 12.17 -41.64 -22.60
C VAL A 119 12.61 -42.86 -21.78
N ALA A 120 13.85 -42.88 -21.30
CA ALA A 120 14.35 -43.96 -20.44
C ALA A 120 13.57 -44.08 -19.11
N ALA A 121 13.02 -42.97 -18.60
CA ALA A 121 12.20 -42.94 -17.40
C ALA A 121 10.74 -43.40 -17.61
N GLY A 122 10.30 -43.56 -18.86
CA GLY A 122 9.01 -44.16 -19.21
C GLY A 122 8.05 -43.25 -19.97
N PHE A 123 8.48 -42.07 -20.46
CA PHE A 123 7.69 -41.31 -21.42
C PHE A 123 7.73 -41.98 -22.79
N ASP A 124 6.58 -42.03 -23.45
CA ASP A 124 6.47 -42.63 -24.78
C ASP A 124 6.95 -41.66 -25.86
N MET A 125 6.83 -40.35 -25.61
CA MET A 125 7.39 -39.30 -26.48
C MET A 125 7.77 -38.04 -25.70
N VAL A 126 8.82 -37.37 -26.18
CA VAL A 126 9.36 -36.14 -25.60
C VAL A 126 9.61 -35.12 -26.72
N PHE A 127 9.11 -33.89 -26.56
CA PHE A 127 9.26 -32.81 -27.53
C PHE A 127 9.94 -31.59 -26.92
N GLU A 128 11.12 -31.22 -27.42
CA GLU A 128 11.94 -30.15 -26.83
C GLU A 128 11.75 -28.76 -27.43
N ASP A 129 11.15 -28.63 -28.61
CA ASP A 129 10.93 -27.33 -29.23
C ASP A 129 9.76 -27.40 -30.22
N GLY A 130 8.64 -26.73 -29.86
CA GLY A 130 7.54 -26.47 -30.77
C GLY A 130 6.53 -27.61 -30.97
N THR A 131 5.28 -27.23 -31.20
CA THR A 131 4.14 -28.12 -31.34
C THR A 131 3.93 -28.64 -32.77
N ALA A 132 4.71 -28.16 -33.75
CA ALA A 132 4.66 -28.58 -35.15
C ALA A 132 5.06 -30.06 -35.35
N ALA A 133 6.01 -30.57 -34.57
CA ALA A 133 6.40 -31.97 -34.57
C ALA A 133 5.27 -32.87 -34.03
N PHE A 134 4.58 -32.41 -32.98
CA PHE A 134 3.43 -33.10 -32.40
C PHE A 134 2.22 -33.11 -33.35
N HIS A 135 1.92 -31.98 -34.01
CA HIS A 135 0.87 -31.88 -35.02
C HIS A 135 1.13 -32.75 -36.26
N LYS A 136 2.38 -32.84 -36.72
CA LYS A 136 2.76 -33.73 -37.84
C LYS A 136 2.52 -35.20 -37.50
N LEU A 137 2.87 -35.61 -36.28
CA LEU A 137 2.67 -36.97 -35.78
C LEU A 137 1.18 -37.35 -35.72
N LEU A 138 0.33 -36.44 -35.21
CA LEU A 138 -1.11 -36.66 -35.12
C LEU A 138 -1.77 -36.83 -36.50
N LYS A 139 -1.22 -36.22 -37.56
CA LYS A 139 -1.74 -36.29 -38.95
C LYS A 139 -1.22 -37.47 -39.77
N THR A 140 -0.07 -38.07 -39.45
CA THR A 140 0.56 -39.10 -40.30
C THR A 140 -0.05 -40.51 -40.23
N GLY A 141 -1.04 -40.76 -39.37
CA GLY A 141 -1.85 -41.99 -39.40
C GLY A 141 -1.14 -43.31 -39.06
N ASP A 142 0.20 -43.33 -38.95
CA ASP A 142 0.93 -44.45 -38.38
C ASP A 142 0.75 -44.46 -36.86
N GLY A 143 0.21 -45.56 -36.32
CA GLY A 143 -0.04 -45.69 -34.89
C GLY A 143 1.18 -45.34 -34.04
N MET A 144 0.93 -44.75 -32.86
CA MET A 144 1.90 -44.43 -31.81
C MET A 144 2.84 -45.61 -31.53
N LYS A 145 3.91 -45.73 -32.32
CA LYS A 145 5.04 -46.61 -32.08
C LYS A 145 6.14 -45.75 -31.49
N ARG A 146 6.78 -46.27 -30.42
CA ARG A 146 7.98 -45.69 -29.80
C ARG A 146 8.96 -45.23 -30.88
N VAL A 147 9.28 -43.94 -30.88
CA VAL A 147 10.32 -43.39 -31.77
C VAL A 147 11.66 -43.96 -31.32
N ALA A 148 12.42 -44.54 -32.27
CA ALA A 148 13.74 -45.11 -31.96
C ALA A 148 14.75 -44.00 -31.63
N PRO A 149 15.75 -44.26 -30.77
CA PRO A 149 16.76 -43.27 -30.39
C PRO A 149 17.52 -42.78 -31.64
N GLY A 150 17.42 -41.47 -31.96
CA GLY A 150 18.25 -40.83 -32.97
C GLY A 150 17.55 -40.00 -34.06
N GLU A 151 16.22 -40.00 -34.16
CA GLU A 151 15.52 -39.22 -35.20
C GLU A 151 15.27 -37.76 -34.77
N ARG A 152 16.12 -36.84 -35.23
CA ARG A 152 15.91 -35.39 -35.05
C ARG A 152 14.96 -34.85 -36.12
N VAL A 153 13.69 -34.69 -35.76
CA VAL A 153 12.74 -33.91 -36.56
C VAL A 153 12.81 -32.44 -36.11
N ARG A 154 13.55 -31.60 -36.84
CA ARG A 154 13.49 -30.14 -36.68
C ARG A 154 12.73 -29.50 -37.86
N PRO A 155 11.64 -28.78 -37.57
CA PRO A 155 11.30 -27.59 -38.31
C PRO A 155 11.16 -26.37 -37.37
N ALA A 156 11.45 -25.18 -37.91
CA ALA A 156 11.49 -23.91 -37.19
C ALA A 156 10.11 -23.48 -36.66
N VAL A 157 10.12 -22.86 -35.47
CA VAL A 157 8.95 -22.29 -34.78
C VAL A 157 8.74 -20.84 -35.22
N PRO A 158 7.49 -20.42 -35.46
CA PRO A 158 7.08 -19.03 -35.45
C PRO A 158 7.38 -18.35 -34.11
N THR A 159 8.43 -17.53 -34.08
CA THR A 159 8.81 -16.77 -32.88
C THR A 159 8.18 -15.37 -32.86
N THR A 160 7.35 -15.05 -33.86
CA THR A 160 6.72 -13.74 -34.05
C THR A 160 5.28 -13.86 -34.53
N VAL A 161 4.50 -12.79 -34.30
CA VAL A 161 3.08 -12.64 -34.70
C VAL A 161 2.88 -12.73 -36.22
N ASP A 162 3.94 -12.53 -37.02
CA ASP A 162 3.89 -12.41 -38.48
C ASP A 162 3.72 -13.74 -39.24
N GLU A 163 3.69 -14.88 -38.55
CA GLU A 163 3.73 -16.23 -39.16
C GLU A 163 2.41 -17.04 -39.03
N LEU A 164 1.36 -16.46 -38.42
CA LEU A 164 0.03 -17.10 -38.36
C LEU A 164 -0.88 -16.57 -39.48
N PRO A 165 -1.37 -17.42 -40.42
CA PRO A 165 -2.38 -17.00 -41.38
C PRO A 165 -3.68 -16.66 -40.64
N PRO A 166 -4.34 -15.52 -40.94
CA PRO A 166 -5.47 -15.05 -40.16
C PRO A 166 -6.76 -15.74 -40.61
N GLU A 167 -7.07 -16.92 -40.08
CA GLU A 167 -8.33 -17.61 -40.44
C GLU A 167 -9.05 -18.19 -39.22
N GLY A 168 -9.55 -17.31 -38.34
CA GLY A 168 -10.55 -17.67 -37.32
C GLY A 168 -10.45 -16.87 -36.02
N MET A 169 -11.51 -16.93 -35.20
CA MET A 169 -11.54 -16.28 -33.88
C MET A 169 -10.61 -16.96 -32.87
N ARG A 170 -10.35 -18.27 -33.03
CA ARG A 170 -9.51 -19.05 -32.12
C ARG A 170 -8.05 -18.62 -32.22
N GLU A 171 -7.56 -18.43 -33.43
CA GLU A 171 -6.22 -17.96 -33.76
C GLU A 171 -6.00 -16.52 -33.25
N ARG A 172 -7.04 -15.67 -33.33
CA ARG A 172 -7.03 -14.31 -32.75
C ARG A 172 -6.95 -14.30 -31.22
N VAL A 173 -7.64 -15.21 -30.54
CA VAL A 173 -7.56 -15.35 -29.08
C VAL A 173 -6.16 -15.82 -28.67
N ILE A 174 -5.61 -16.76 -29.42
CA ILE A 174 -4.24 -17.25 -29.28
C ILE A 174 -3.24 -16.07 -29.43
N GLU A 175 -3.33 -15.29 -30.50
CA GLU A 175 -2.51 -14.09 -30.70
C GLU A 175 -2.61 -13.12 -29.49
N LEU A 176 -3.83 -12.86 -29.00
CA LEU A 176 -4.07 -11.98 -27.87
C LEU A 176 -3.39 -12.47 -26.58
N GLU A 177 -3.47 -13.78 -26.29
CA GLU A 177 -2.86 -14.36 -25.08
C GLU A 177 -1.34 -14.30 -25.13
N LEU A 178 -0.71 -14.52 -26.30
CA LEU A 178 0.73 -14.32 -26.47
C LEU A 178 1.14 -12.86 -26.22
N VAL A 179 0.36 -11.90 -26.75
CA VAL A 179 0.61 -10.48 -26.50
C VAL A 179 0.48 -10.17 -25.02
N ARG A 180 -0.58 -10.62 -24.34
CA ARG A 180 -0.79 -10.42 -22.89
C ARG A 180 0.35 -10.99 -22.06
N GLU A 181 0.80 -12.20 -22.38
CA GLU A 181 1.92 -12.82 -21.68
C GLU A 181 3.22 -12.01 -21.85
N SER A 182 3.47 -11.50 -23.06
CA SER A 182 4.62 -10.61 -23.29
C SER A 182 4.55 -9.32 -22.46
N VAL A 183 3.33 -8.75 -22.28
CA VAL A 183 3.11 -7.59 -21.43
C VAL A 183 3.35 -7.91 -19.96
N LEU A 184 2.94 -9.09 -19.49
CA LEU A 184 3.14 -9.54 -18.11
C LEU A 184 4.62 -9.79 -17.81
N ARG A 185 5.35 -10.45 -18.72
CA ARG A 185 6.80 -10.70 -18.59
C ARG A 185 7.62 -9.40 -18.54
N GLY A 186 7.11 -8.33 -19.18
CA GLY A 186 7.76 -7.02 -19.23
C GLY A 186 8.78 -6.89 -20.37
N PRO A 187 9.62 -5.85 -20.37
CA PRO A 187 10.45 -5.49 -21.53
C PRO A 187 11.53 -6.53 -21.85
N ASP A 188 12.22 -7.06 -20.84
CA ASP A 188 13.19 -8.15 -20.95
C ASP A 188 13.57 -8.71 -19.54
N PRO A 189 14.06 -9.96 -19.44
CA PRO A 189 14.49 -10.56 -18.16
C PRO A 189 15.62 -9.81 -17.45
N ALA A 190 16.59 -9.24 -18.18
CA ALA A 190 17.71 -8.52 -17.59
C ALA A 190 17.28 -7.18 -16.96
N ALA A 191 16.20 -6.55 -17.45
CA ALA A 191 15.58 -5.40 -16.79
C ALA A 191 14.94 -5.80 -15.45
N THR A 192 14.31 -6.97 -15.38
CA THR A 192 13.79 -7.53 -14.11
C THR A 192 14.92 -7.84 -13.14
N GLU A 193 15.97 -8.53 -13.59
CA GLU A 193 17.15 -8.81 -12.75
C GLU A 193 17.81 -7.54 -12.22
N ARG A 194 17.94 -6.49 -13.05
CA ARG A 194 18.45 -5.17 -12.61
C ARG A 194 17.54 -4.48 -11.61
N GLN A 195 16.23 -4.70 -11.65
CA GLN A 195 15.30 -4.16 -10.67
C GLN A 195 15.49 -4.88 -9.33
N HIS A 196 15.48 -6.22 -9.34
CA HIS A 196 15.69 -7.03 -8.15
C HIS A 196 17.07 -6.85 -7.53
N ALA A 197 18.12 -6.67 -8.34
CA ALA A 197 19.48 -6.39 -7.86
C ALA A 197 19.61 -5.06 -7.09
N LYS A 198 18.63 -4.15 -7.24
CA LYS A 198 18.52 -2.92 -6.44
C LYS A 198 17.69 -3.09 -5.17
N GLY A 199 17.29 -4.32 -4.84
CA GLY A 199 16.40 -4.63 -3.71
C GLY A 199 14.94 -4.23 -3.94
N LYS A 200 14.55 -3.93 -5.20
CA LYS A 200 13.21 -3.44 -5.53
C LYS A 200 12.35 -4.52 -6.15
N LEU A 201 11.05 -4.46 -5.86
CA LEU A 201 10.06 -5.31 -6.52
C LEU A 201 9.68 -4.73 -7.89
N THR A 202 9.15 -5.60 -8.75
CA THR A 202 8.45 -5.21 -9.97
C THR A 202 7.04 -4.72 -9.64
N VAL A 203 6.43 -4.01 -10.59
CA VAL A 203 5.04 -3.53 -10.44
C VAL A 203 4.05 -4.66 -10.15
N ARG A 204 4.21 -5.83 -10.79
CA ARG A 204 3.28 -6.96 -10.60
C ARG A 204 3.41 -7.55 -9.20
N GLU A 205 4.64 -7.76 -8.72
CA GLU A 205 4.90 -8.22 -7.35
C GLU A 205 4.35 -7.23 -6.30
N ARG A 206 4.48 -5.92 -6.53
CA ARG A 206 3.91 -4.88 -5.66
C ARG A 206 2.39 -4.95 -5.61
N LEU A 207 1.74 -5.15 -6.76
CA LEU A 207 0.27 -5.28 -6.85
C LEU A 207 -0.23 -6.57 -6.19
N GLU A 208 0.51 -7.67 -6.26
CA GLU A 208 0.18 -8.94 -5.59
C GLU A 208 0.22 -8.83 -4.06
N ILE A 209 1.12 -8.00 -3.52
CA ILE A 209 1.17 -7.70 -2.08
C ILE A 209 0.03 -6.75 -1.70
N LEU A 210 -0.16 -5.70 -2.48
CA LEU A 210 -1.10 -4.63 -2.17
C LEU A 210 -2.56 -5.09 -2.26
N LEU A 211 -2.92 -5.87 -3.29
CA LEU A 211 -4.30 -6.21 -3.62
C LEU A 211 -4.65 -7.63 -3.18
N ASP A 212 -5.93 -7.86 -2.93
CA ASP A 212 -6.45 -9.18 -2.62
C ASP A 212 -6.25 -10.14 -3.82
N PRO A 213 -5.87 -11.40 -3.58
CA PRO A 213 -5.52 -12.35 -4.64
C PRO A 213 -6.61 -12.47 -5.72
N GLY A 214 -6.20 -12.38 -6.99
CA GLY A 214 -7.08 -12.56 -8.15
C GLY A 214 -8.07 -11.41 -8.42
N THR A 215 -7.96 -10.28 -7.71
CA THR A 215 -8.91 -9.16 -7.87
C THR A 215 -8.46 -8.07 -8.83
N PHE A 216 -7.17 -8.03 -9.21
CA PHE A 216 -6.64 -6.95 -10.04
C PHE A 216 -7.14 -7.03 -11.49
N MET A 217 -7.76 -5.95 -11.94
CA MET A 217 -8.27 -5.76 -13.29
C MET A 217 -7.52 -4.60 -13.96
N GLU A 218 -6.58 -4.94 -14.84
CA GLU A 218 -5.80 -3.93 -15.55
C GLU A 218 -6.60 -3.27 -16.69
N VAL A 219 -6.49 -1.94 -16.79
CA VAL A 219 -6.99 -1.18 -17.93
C VAL A 219 -5.86 -0.82 -18.88
N GLU A 220 -6.14 -0.82 -20.19
CA GLU A 220 -5.21 -0.33 -21.21
C GLU A 220 -3.81 -0.97 -21.15
N ALA A 221 -3.74 -2.27 -20.84
CA ALA A 221 -2.48 -3.03 -20.78
C ALA A 221 -1.71 -2.97 -22.12
N LEU A 222 -2.42 -2.92 -23.24
CA LEU A 222 -1.81 -2.91 -24.57
C LEU A 222 -1.42 -1.51 -25.09
N ARG A 223 -1.62 -0.46 -24.28
CA ARG A 223 -1.36 0.93 -24.69
C ARG A 223 0.12 1.16 -25.01
N LYS A 224 0.39 1.95 -26.06
CA LYS A 224 1.73 2.35 -26.50
C LYS A 224 1.77 3.87 -26.67
N HIS A 225 2.94 4.49 -26.49
CA HIS A 225 3.11 5.88 -26.89
C HIS A 225 3.07 6.02 -28.42
N GLN A 226 2.66 7.20 -28.88
CA GLN A 226 2.64 7.57 -30.30
C GLN A 226 3.78 8.55 -30.67
N ALA A 227 4.65 8.88 -29.72
CA ALA A 227 5.75 9.80 -29.92
C ALA A 227 6.64 9.40 -31.12
N THR A 228 7.13 10.43 -31.80
CA THR A 228 8.06 10.36 -32.93
C THR A 228 9.27 11.23 -32.65
N GLY A 229 10.46 10.83 -33.11
CA GLY A 229 11.69 11.55 -32.86
C GLY A 229 12.47 10.96 -31.70
N PHE A 230 13.77 11.27 -31.65
CA PHE A 230 14.72 10.71 -30.67
C PHE A 230 14.75 9.15 -30.66
N GLY A 231 14.36 8.50 -31.76
CA GLY A 231 14.32 7.03 -31.87
C GLY A 231 13.13 6.37 -31.18
N MET A 232 12.19 7.14 -30.61
CA MET A 232 11.02 6.62 -29.90
C MET A 232 10.15 5.73 -30.80
N GLU A 233 10.06 6.03 -32.09
CA GLU A 233 9.32 5.23 -33.07
C GLU A 233 9.78 3.76 -33.16
N ARG A 234 11.03 3.47 -32.79
CA ARG A 234 11.62 2.13 -32.86
C ARG A 234 11.33 1.27 -31.63
N ARG A 235 10.96 1.88 -30.50
CA ARG A 235 10.77 1.18 -29.23
C ARG A 235 9.46 1.63 -28.61
N ARG A 236 8.38 0.87 -28.84
CA ARG A 236 7.02 1.15 -28.35
C ARG A 236 6.51 0.02 -27.46
N PRO A 237 7.06 -0.13 -26.23
CA PRO A 237 6.61 -1.17 -25.32
C PRO A 237 5.13 -0.95 -24.97
N HIS A 238 4.41 -2.05 -24.77
CA HIS A 238 3.07 -2.01 -24.17
C HIS A 238 3.14 -1.42 -22.75
N THR A 239 1.98 -1.00 -22.22
CA THR A 239 1.78 -0.22 -20.99
C THR A 239 2.36 1.20 -20.97
N ASP A 240 3.30 1.53 -21.85
CA ASP A 240 4.06 2.80 -21.86
C ASP A 240 4.75 3.11 -20.51
N GLY A 241 5.03 2.06 -19.71
CA GLY A 241 5.70 2.16 -18.42
C GLY A 241 4.77 2.47 -17.24
N VAL A 242 3.45 2.29 -17.39
CA VAL A 242 2.50 2.34 -16.27
C VAL A 242 1.47 1.23 -16.33
N VAL A 243 1.33 0.51 -15.22
CA VAL A 243 0.23 -0.42 -14.99
C VAL A 243 -0.83 0.33 -14.19
N ALA A 244 -2.09 0.24 -14.63
CA ALA A 244 -3.17 0.97 -13.96
C ALA A 244 -4.46 0.16 -14.07
N GLY A 245 -5.31 0.22 -13.04
CA GLY A 245 -6.50 -0.60 -12.95
C GLY A 245 -7.19 -0.46 -11.60
N TRP A 246 -8.04 -1.43 -11.29
CA TRP A 246 -8.68 -1.54 -9.98
C TRP A 246 -8.50 -2.95 -9.41
N GLY A 247 -8.70 -3.09 -8.10
CA GLY A 247 -8.71 -4.36 -7.40
C GLY A 247 -9.30 -4.16 -6.01
N ARG A 248 -9.10 -5.14 -5.12
CA ARG A 248 -9.66 -5.06 -3.76
C ARG A 248 -8.57 -5.05 -2.70
N VAL A 249 -8.85 -4.38 -1.58
CA VAL A 249 -8.08 -4.47 -0.34
C VAL A 249 -9.06 -4.74 0.78
N HIS A 250 -8.93 -5.88 1.46
CA HIS A 250 -9.89 -6.33 2.47
C HIS A 250 -11.34 -6.33 1.93
N GLY A 251 -11.51 -6.76 0.68
CA GLY A 251 -12.79 -6.83 -0.02
C GLY A 251 -13.32 -5.49 -0.55
N ARG A 252 -12.65 -4.36 -0.29
CA ARG A 252 -13.07 -3.02 -0.71
C ARG A 252 -12.37 -2.60 -1.99
N GLU A 253 -13.11 -2.05 -2.95
CA GLU A 253 -12.58 -1.60 -4.24
C GLU A 253 -11.60 -0.43 -4.06
N VAL A 254 -10.46 -0.50 -4.74
CA VAL A 254 -9.45 0.55 -4.82
C VAL A 254 -8.95 0.70 -6.25
N LEU A 255 -8.61 1.92 -6.64
CA LEU A 255 -7.99 2.22 -7.93
C LEU A 255 -6.50 2.38 -7.71
N VAL A 256 -5.70 1.85 -8.62
CA VAL A 256 -4.24 1.87 -8.51
C VAL A 256 -3.59 2.20 -9.83
N TYR A 257 -2.51 2.99 -9.78
CA TYR A 257 -1.54 3.07 -10.85
C TYR A 257 -0.13 2.91 -10.30
N ALA A 258 0.74 2.31 -11.11
CA ALA A 258 2.07 1.91 -10.70
C ALA A 258 3.07 2.11 -11.84
N HIS A 259 4.12 2.87 -11.57
CA HIS A 259 5.18 3.18 -12.52
C HIS A 259 6.14 1.99 -12.66
N ASP A 260 6.36 1.50 -13.89
CA ASP A 260 7.29 0.41 -14.16
C ASP A 260 8.66 0.97 -14.56
N PHE A 261 9.58 1.03 -13.60
CA PHE A 261 10.93 1.54 -13.79
C PHE A 261 11.71 0.80 -14.90
N ARG A 262 11.36 -0.46 -15.20
CA ARG A 262 12.01 -1.25 -16.26
C ARG A 262 11.74 -0.67 -17.65
N ILE A 263 10.67 0.10 -17.82
CA ILE A 263 10.27 0.73 -19.08
C ILE A 263 10.57 2.23 -19.02
N PHE A 264 11.56 2.67 -19.79
CA PHE A 264 12.00 4.08 -19.85
C PHE A 264 12.31 4.72 -18.47
N GLY A 265 12.74 3.93 -17.47
CA GLY A 265 12.97 4.44 -16.12
C GLY A 265 11.68 4.92 -15.44
N GLY A 266 10.52 4.41 -15.84
CA GLY A 266 9.21 4.85 -15.34
C GLY A 266 8.84 6.29 -15.74
N ALA A 267 9.56 6.87 -16.70
CA ALA A 267 9.37 8.26 -17.10
C ALA A 267 8.01 8.47 -17.78
N LEU A 268 7.30 9.50 -17.33
CA LEU A 268 5.96 9.84 -17.76
C LEU A 268 5.97 10.50 -19.14
N GLY A 269 5.43 9.79 -20.13
CA GLY A 269 5.09 10.30 -21.47
C GLY A 269 3.60 10.64 -21.60
N ALA A 270 3.16 11.02 -22.80
CA ALA A 270 1.78 11.41 -23.05
C ALA A 270 0.78 10.27 -22.82
N ALA A 271 1.04 9.10 -23.42
CA ALA A 271 0.15 7.94 -23.32
C ALA A 271 0.12 7.36 -21.90
N HIS A 272 1.28 7.33 -21.22
CA HIS A 272 1.40 7.05 -19.79
C HIS A 272 0.51 7.97 -18.95
N ALA A 273 0.59 9.29 -19.16
CA ALA A 273 -0.20 10.27 -18.40
C ALA A 273 -1.71 10.09 -18.62
N GLU A 274 -2.14 9.95 -19.87
CA GLU A 274 -3.55 9.75 -20.20
C GLU A 274 -4.13 8.47 -19.58
N LYS A 275 -3.33 7.40 -19.45
CA LYS A 275 -3.73 6.18 -18.72
C LYS A 275 -3.92 6.45 -17.23
N ILE A 276 -3.03 7.23 -16.60
CA ILE A 276 -3.19 7.66 -15.20
C ILE A 276 -4.44 8.55 -15.06
N HIS A 277 -4.63 9.52 -15.96
CA HIS A 277 -5.81 10.42 -15.96
C HIS A 277 -7.11 9.63 -15.94
N LYS A 278 -7.21 8.61 -16.79
CA LYS A 278 -8.39 7.73 -16.85
C LYS A 278 -8.66 7.03 -15.52
N VAL A 279 -7.64 6.46 -14.88
CA VAL A 279 -7.81 5.76 -13.60
C VAL A 279 -8.16 6.73 -12.47
N MET A 280 -7.58 7.92 -12.46
CA MET A 280 -7.97 8.99 -11.52
C MET A 280 -9.42 9.45 -11.75
N ASP A 281 -9.84 9.62 -13.01
CA ASP A 281 -11.23 9.98 -13.37
C ASP A 281 -12.23 8.88 -12.97
N LEU A 282 -11.81 7.61 -13.05
CA LEU A 282 -12.58 6.47 -12.54
C LEU A 282 -12.67 6.48 -11.02
N ALA A 283 -11.56 6.72 -10.30
CA ALA A 283 -11.55 6.82 -8.84
C ALA A 283 -12.50 7.93 -8.34
N ALA A 284 -12.45 9.10 -8.98
CA ALA A 284 -13.34 10.21 -8.66
C ALA A 284 -14.82 9.89 -8.94
N THR A 285 -15.11 9.27 -10.08
CA THR A 285 -16.49 8.88 -10.47
C THR A 285 -17.05 7.80 -9.56
N ALA A 286 -16.26 6.76 -9.28
CA ALA A 286 -16.67 5.61 -8.48
C ALA A 286 -16.58 5.88 -6.96
N LYS A 287 -15.94 6.99 -6.55
CA LYS A 287 -15.74 7.39 -5.15
C LYS A 287 -15.03 6.32 -4.32
N VAL A 288 -13.91 5.88 -4.85
CA VAL A 288 -13.06 4.83 -4.27
C VAL A 288 -11.64 5.34 -4.08
N PRO A 289 -10.91 4.85 -3.06
CA PRO A 289 -9.55 5.29 -2.78
C PRO A 289 -8.61 5.10 -3.99
N LEU A 290 -7.65 6.00 -4.12
CA LEU A 290 -6.63 5.97 -5.16
C LEU A 290 -5.25 5.74 -4.55
N ILE A 291 -4.56 4.72 -5.05
CA ILE A 291 -3.21 4.36 -4.61
C ILE A 291 -2.24 4.53 -5.78
N SER A 292 -1.14 5.22 -5.54
CA SER A 292 -0.08 5.45 -6.53
C SER A 292 1.23 4.82 -6.08
N LEU A 293 1.77 3.91 -6.89
CA LEU A 293 3.05 3.25 -6.64
C LEU A 293 4.12 3.89 -7.52
N ASN A 294 4.95 4.75 -6.93
CA ASN A 294 5.82 5.67 -7.64
C ASN A 294 7.26 5.13 -7.67
N ASP A 295 7.76 4.90 -8.89
CA ASP A 295 9.13 4.45 -9.20
C ASP A 295 9.46 4.94 -10.62
N GLY A 296 9.70 6.26 -10.75
CA GLY A 296 9.77 6.94 -12.05
C GLY A 296 10.69 8.16 -12.05
N ALA A 297 11.56 8.23 -13.06
CA ALA A 297 12.58 9.28 -13.19
C ALA A 297 12.04 10.69 -13.54
N GLY A 298 10.73 10.93 -13.48
CA GLY A 298 10.10 12.21 -13.80
C GLY A 298 9.49 12.27 -15.20
N ALA A 299 9.59 13.41 -15.87
CA ALA A 299 9.04 13.62 -17.20
C ALA A 299 9.91 12.96 -18.27
N ARG A 300 9.29 12.34 -19.27
CA ARG A 300 10.00 11.80 -20.43
C ARG A 300 10.45 12.94 -21.35
N ILE A 301 11.72 13.33 -21.23
CA ILE A 301 12.32 14.48 -21.94
C ILE A 301 12.15 14.36 -23.46
N GLN A 302 12.19 13.14 -24.01
CA GLN A 302 12.05 12.86 -25.43
C GLN A 302 10.66 13.26 -26.00
N GLU A 303 9.65 13.38 -25.14
CA GLU A 303 8.30 13.82 -25.51
C GLU A 303 8.03 15.31 -25.19
N GLY A 304 9.00 15.99 -24.58
CA GLY A 304 8.96 17.44 -24.35
C GLY A 304 7.73 17.91 -23.57
N VAL A 305 7.10 18.99 -24.06
CA VAL A 305 6.00 19.69 -23.39
C VAL A 305 4.75 18.83 -23.18
N THR A 306 4.54 17.78 -23.97
CA THR A 306 3.38 16.89 -23.81
C THR A 306 3.45 16.10 -22.49
N ALA A 307 4.65 15.71 -22.06
CA ALA A 307 4.85 15.10 -20.75
C ALA A 307 4.49 16.07 -19.60
N LEU A 308 4.79 17.36 -19.75
CA LEU A 308 4.43 18.39 -18.78
C LEU A 308 2.91 18.63 -18.73
N ALA A 309 2.24 18.66 -19.88
CA ALA A 309 0.78 18.71 -19.94
C ALA A 309 0.15 17.48 -19.25
N GLY A 310 0.77 16.31 -19.40
CA GLY A 310 0.43 15.10 -18.66
C GLY A 310 0.45 15.30 -17.14
N TYR A 311 1.52 15.86 -16.59
CA TYR A 311 1.60 16.20 -15.16
C TYR A 311 0.53 17.21 -14.72
N GLY A 312 0.31 18.27 -15.50
CA GLY A 312 -0.74 19.26 -15.21
C GLY A 312 -2.12 18.61 -15.06
N GLY A 313 -2.44 17.62 -15.91
CA GLY A 313 -3.67 16.85 -15.81
C GLY A 313 -3.76 15.95 -14.57
N ILE A 314 -2.63 15.44 -14.07
CA ILE A 314 -2.56 14.67 -12.81
C ILE A 314 -2.82 15.61 -11.63
N PHE A 315 -2.11 16.74 -11.55
CA PHE A 315 -2.25 17.67 -10.43
C PHE A 315 -3.67 18.21 -10.29
N GLN A 316 -4.32 18.57 -11.40
CA GLN A 316 -5.70 19.03 -11.38
C GLN A 316 -6.63 17.98 -10.75
N ARG A 317 -6.40 16.69 -11.05
CA ARG A 317 -7.20 15.59 -10.51
C ARG A 317 -6.89 15.33 -9.05
N ASN A 318 -5.62 15.41 -8.62
CA ASN A 318 -5.29 15.31 -7.20
C ASN A 318 -6.04 16.35 -6.37
N VAL A 319 -6.04 17.61 -6.81
CA VAL A 319 -6.76 18.70 -6.13
C VAL A 319 -8.27 18.48 -6.13
N ARG A 320 -8.86 18.02 -7.24
CA ARG A 320 -10.31 17.73 -7.32
C ARG A 320 -10.74 16.58 -6.42
N MET A 321 -9.87 15.60 -6.17
CA MET A 321 -10.14 14.46 -5.31
C MET A 321 -9.79 14.70 -3.84
N SER A 322 -9.05 15.77 -3.53
CA SER A 322 -8.64 16.11 -2.17
C SER A 322 -9.85 16.27 -1.26
N GLY A 323 -9.92 15.48 -0.18
CA GLY A 323 -11.07 15.44 0.73
C GLY A 323 -12.34 14.83 0.14
N VAL A 324 -12.25 14.15 -1.01
CA VAL A 324 -13.37 13.40 -1.63
C VAL A 324 -13.14 11.91 -1.52
N VAL A 325 -11.97 11.44 -1.97
CA VAL A 325 -11.52 10.05 -1.80
C VAL A 325 -10.11 10.05 -1.21
N PRO A 326 -9.75 9.08 -0.36
CA PRO A 326 -8.38 8.97 0.13
C PRO A 326 -7.39 8.79 -1.01
N GLN A 327 -6.34 9.62 -1.03
CA GLN A 327 -5.25 9.53 -1.99
C GLN A 327 -3.97 9.13 -1.27
N ILE A 328 -3.43 7.96 -1.64
CA ILE A 328 -2.22 7.38 -1.04
C ILE A 328 -1.13 7.33 -2.09
N SER A 329 0.02 7.92 -1.77
CA SER A 329 1.21 7.84 -2.59
C SER A 329 2.28 7.03 -1.87
N VAL A 330 2.76 5.98 -2.53
CA VAL A 330 3.84 5.10 -2.06
C VAL A 330 5.08 5.28 -2.92
N MET A 331 6.20 5.69 -2.33
CA MET A 331 7.46 5.94 -3.02
C MET A 331 8.32 4.70 -2.88
N LEU A 332 8.53 4.02 -4.00
CA LEU A 332 9.28 2.78 -4.12
C LEU A 332 10.52 2.99 -5.02
N GLY A 333 10.79 4.25 -5.37
CA GLY A 333 11.91 4.63 -6.20
C GLY A 333 12.11 6.12 -6.38
N PRO A 334 12.93 6.50 -7.37
CA PRO A 334 13.10 7.91 -7.72
C PRO A 334 11.76 8.53 -8.09
N CYS A 335 11.59 9.77 -7.69
CA CYS A 335 10.45 10.61 -7.99
C CYS A 335 10.95 12.06 -8.13
N ALA A 336 11.39 12.41 -9.33
CA ALA A 336 12.11 13.66 -9.60
C ALA A 336 11.27 14.69 -10.38
N GLY A 337 11.52 15.97 -10.10
CA GLY A 337 10.92 17.08 -10.83
C GLY A 337 9.41 17.16 -10.62
N GLY A 338 8.66 17.23 -11.73
CA GLY A 338 7.20 17.29 -11.70
C GLY A 338 6.54 16.11 -10.99
N ALA A 339 7.19 14.93 -10.95
CA ALA A 339 6.64 13.76 -10.27
C ALA A 339 6.45 13.99 -8.77
N ALA A 340 7.33 14.77 -8.13
CA ALA A 340 7.30 15.00 -6.68
C ALA A 340 6.08 15.82 -6.21
N TYR A 341 5.45 16.60 -7.10
CA TYR A 341 4.29 17.42 -6.73
C TYR A 341 3.01 16.60 -6.54
N SER A 342 2.82 15.50 -7.28
CA SER A 342 1.60 14.70 -7.13
C SER A 342 1.49 14.08 -5.72
N PRO A 343 2.52 13.38 -5.19
CA PRO A 343 2.51 12.91 -3.80
C PRO A 343 2.31 14.03 -2.78
N ALA A 344 2.94 15.20 -2.97
CA ALA A 344 2.77 16.34 -2.07
C ALA A 344 1.34 16.90 -2.02
N LEU A 345 0.51 16.61 -3.03
CA LEU A 345 -0.91 16.98 -3.09
C LEU A 345 -1.84 15.87 -2.55
N THR A 346 -1.31 14.68 -2.27
CA THR A 346 -2.09 13.56 -1.71
C THR A 346 -2.20 13.63 -0.19
N ASP A 347 -2.99 12.74 0.39
CA ASP A 347 -3.29 12.73 1.83
C ASP A 347 -2.21 12.00 2.62
N PHE A 348 -1.65 10.91 2.05
CA PHE A 348 -0.68 10.05 2.72
C PHE A 348 0.51 9.77 1.80
N VAL A 349 1.72 10.00 2.31
CA VAL A 349 2.97 9.75 1.58
C VAL A 349 3.82 8.75 2.35
N PHE A 350 3.96 7.56 1.77
CA PHE A 350 4.82 6.49 2.24
C PHE A 350 6.14 6.52 1.48
N MET A 351 7.26 6.36 2.17
CA MET A 351 8.59 6.24 1.54
C MET A 351 9.33 5.01 2.05
N VAL A 352 10.08 4.35 1.17
CA VAL A 352 10.96 3.24 1.54
C VAL A 352 12.41 3.71 1.56
N ASN A 353 13.08 3.49 2.69
CA ASN A 353 14.44 3.91 2.95
C ASN A 353 15.43 3.25 1.97
N GLY A 354 16.47 3.98 1.59
CA GLY A 354 17.54 3.52 0.68
C GLY A 354 17.12 3.26 -0.78
N THR A 355 15.83 3.18 -1.08
CA THR A 355 15.32 2.85 -2.43
C THR A 355 14.57 4.01 -3.08
N SER A 356 13.89 4.84 -2.27
CA SER A 356 13.04 5.94 -2.73
C SER A 356 13.64 7.31 -2.46
N GLN A 357 13.46 8.22 -3.43
CA GLN A 357 13.97 9.59 -3.38
C GLN A 357 12.97 10.55 -4.00
N MET A 358 12.75 11.71 -3.38
CA MET A 358 11.89 12.76 -3.90
C MET A 358 12.61 14.11 -3.93
N PHE A 359 12.59 14.80 -5.06
CA PHE A 359 13.10 16.18 -5.13
C PHE A 359 12.59 16.88 -6.38
N VAL A 360 12.42 18.21 -6.30
CA VAL A 360 12.08 19.04 -7.47
C VAL A 360 13.31 19.18 -8.40
N THR A 361 14.48 19.36 -7.81
CA THR A 361 15.73 19.58 -8.55
C THR A 361 16.75 18.55 -8.09
N GLY A 362 17.30 17.77 -9.03
CA GLY A 362 18.28 16.73 -8.71
C GLY A 362 19.65 17.28 -8.27
N PRO A 363 20.48 16.48 -7.60
CA PRO A 363 21.75 16.93 -7.03
C PRO A 363 22.71 17.56 -8.05
N ASP A 364 22.78 17.01 -9.26
CA ASP A 364 23.65 17.54 -10.32
C ASP A 364 23.30 18.99 -10.69
N VAL A 365 22.00 19.32 -10.70
CA VAL A 365 21.53 20.68 -10.99
C VAL A 365 21.75 21.60 -9.79
N VAL A 366 21.54 21.10 -8.57
CA VAL A 366 21.85 21.85 -7.34
C VAL A 366 23.33 22.25 -7.33
N ARG A 367 24.23 21.30 -7.62
CA ARG A 367 25.67 21.55 -7.70
C ARG A 367 26.03 22.55 -8.79
N ALA A 368 25.44 22.42 -9.97
CA ALA A 368 25.72 23.32 -11.09
C ALA A 368 25.29 24.77 -10.81
N VAL A 369 24.19 24.98 -10.08
CA VAL A 369 23.62 26.32 -9.83
C VAL A 369 24.16 26.96 -8.55
N THR A 370 24.30 26.19 -7.48
CA THR A 370 24.63 26.70 -6.13
C THR A 370 26.07 26.40 -5.70
N GLY A 371 26.72 25.42 -6.34
CA GLY A 371 28.01 24.89 -5.91
C GLY A 371 27.93 23.88 -4.76
N GLU A 372 26.74 23.60 -4.22
CA GLU A 372 26.54 22.63 -3.14
C GLU A 372 26.71 21.19 -3.66
N ASP A 373 27.52 20.38 -2.97
CA ASP A 373 27.72 18.97 -3.28
C ASP A 373 26.95 18.11 -2.27
N ILE A 374 25.89 17.47 -2.74
CA ILE A 374 24.96 16.68 -1.92
C ILE A 374 24.59 15.38 -2.64
N THR A 375 24.36 14.31 -1.90
CA THR A 375 23.94 13.03 -2.49
C THR A 375 22.42 13.01 -2.73
N HIS A 376 21.94 12.07 -3.54
CA HIS A 376 20.50 11.87 -3.76
C HIS A 376 19.76 11.60 -2.43
N GLU A 377 20.35 10.76 -1.58
CA GLU A 377 19.77 10.40 -0.28
C GLU A 377 19.77 11.58 0.70
N ALA A 378 20.87 12.33 0.78
CA ALA A 378 20.95 13.49 1.67
C ALA A 378 20.06 14.66 1.21
N LEU A 379 19.72 14.73 -0.08
CA LEU A 379 18.86 15.76 -0.64
C LEU A 379 17.37 15.44 -0.44
N GLY A 380 16.97 14.20 -0.71
CA GLY A 380 15.56 13.83 -0.84
C GLY A 380 15.24 12.38 -0.48
N GLY A 381 16.09 11.75 0.33
CA GLY A 381 15.84 10.41 0.85
C GLY A 381 14.66 10.34 1.82
N ALA A 382 14.24 9.11 2.14
CA ALA A 382 13.09 8.88 3.01
C ALA A 382 13.28 9.49 4.41
N GLU A 383 14.48 9.36 5.00
CA GLU A 383 14.80 9.94 6.32
C GLU A 383 14.68 11.47 6.32
N VAL A 384 15.18 12.13 5.27
CA VAL A 384 15.11 13.60 5.13
C VAL A 384 13.66 14.06 5.11
N HIS A 385 12.82 13.38 4.34
CA HIS A 385 11.41 13.72 4.23
C HIS A 385 10.57 13.32 5.45
N GLY A 386 10.94 12.25 6.14
CA GLY A 386 10.26 11.76 7.35
C GLY A 386 10.64 12.51 8.63
N THR A 387 11.78 13.21 8.67
CA THR A 387 12.26 13.87 9.89
C THR A 387 12.50 15.38 9.77
N ARG A 388 12.82 15.88 8.56
CA ARG A 388 13.18 17.30 8.36
C ARG A 388 12.11 18.08 7.64
N THR A 389 11.67 17.60 6.48
CA THR A 389 10.78 18.37 5.61
C THR A 389 9.29 18.11 5.87
N GLY A 390 8.94 16.96 6.45
CA GLY A 390 7.55 16.56 6.68
C GLY A 390 6.78 16.18 5.41
N VAL A 391 7.49 15.81 4.33
CA VAL A 391 6.83 15.39 3.08
C VAL A 391 6.36 13.93 3.20
N ALA A 392 7.16 13.08 3.84
CA ALA A 392 6.78 11.70 4.11
C ALA A 392 6.02 11.63 5.44
N GLY A 393 4.83 11.04 5.40
CA GLY A 393 4.06 10.69 6.59
C GLY A 393 4.62 9.45 7.28
N PHE A 394 5.13 8.50 6.47
CA PHE A 394 5.57 7.19 6.93
C PHE A 394 6.86 6.77 6.20
N VAL A 395 7.78 6.18 6.94
CA VAL A 395 9.08 5.70 6.44
C VAL A 395 9.26 4.25 6.85
N TYR A 396 9.56 3.39 5.87
CA TYR A 396 9.77 1.95 6.08
C TYR A 396 11.12 1.51 5.54
N GLU A 397 11.67 0.44 6.10
CA GLU A 397 12.93 -0.14 5.63
C GLU A 397 12.74 -1.03 4.38
N ASP A 398 11.55 -1.57 4.15
CA ASP A 398 11.27 -2.46 3.01
C ASP A 398 9.90 -2.24 2.37
N GLU A 399 9.77 -2.63 1.10
CA GLU A 399 8.55 -2.45 0.31
C GLU A 399 7.38 -3.31 0.82
N ARG A 400 7.63 -4.50 1.39
CA ARG A 400 6.56 -5.41 1.82
C ARG A 400 5.87 -4.88 3.07
N ALA A 401 6.64 -4.46 4.07
CA ALA A 401 6.13 -3.81 5.27
C ALA A 401 5.34 -2.54 4.91
N CYS A 402 5.92 -1.70 4.05
CA CYS A 402 5.27 -0.49 3.56
C CYS A 402 3.91 -0.77 2.90
N LEU A 403 3.83 -1.74 1.97
CA LEU A 403 2.58 -2.07 1.28
C LEU A 403 1.54 -2.74 2.20
N ASN A 404 1.98 -3.51 3.20
CA ASN A 404 1.08 -4.07 4.22
C ASN A 404 0.45 -2.96 5.08
N ASP A 405 1.23 -1.95 5.46
CA ASP A 405 0.71 -0.83 6.25
C ASP A 405 -0.17 0.10 5.43
N VAL A 406 0.05 0.20 4.11
CA VAL A 406 -0.92 0.83 3.20
C VAL A 406 -2.26 0.09 3.24
N ARG A 407 -2.25 -1.26 3.27
CA ARG A 407 -3.48 -2.05 3.43
C ARG A 407 -4.13 -1.82 4.80
N TYR A 408 -3.32 -1.76 5.86
CA TYR A 408 -3.81 -1.47 7.21
C TYR A 408 -4.43 -0.08 7.33
N LEU A 409 -3.80 0.96 6.78
CA LEU A 409 -4.34 2.31 6.72
C LEU A 409 -5.70 2.34 6.00
N LEU A 410 -5.85 1.62 4.88
CA LEU A 410 -7.15 1.53 4.19
C LEU A 410 -8.23 0.93 5.09
N SER A 411 -7.89 0.04 6.03
CA SER A 411 -8.83 -0.49 7.02
C SER A 411 -9.30 0.56 8.04
N LEU A 412 -8.62 1.70 8.17
CA LEU A 412 -8.94 2.81 9.07
C LEU A 412 -9.68 3.96 8.35
N LEU A 413 -9.66 3.99 7.02
CA LEU A 413 -10.26 5.07 6.23
C LEU A 413 -11.59 4.67 5.60
N PRO A 414 -12.57 5.58 5.44
CA PRO A 414 -13.74 5.33 4.61
C PRO A 414 -13.34 5.24 3.12
N VAL A 415 -14.22 4.74 2.25
CA VAL A 415 -13.93 4.69 0.81
C VAL A 415 -13.95 6.09 0.18
N SER A 416 -14.75 7.00 0.75
CA SER A 416 -14.91 8.39 0.35
C SER A 416 -15.46 9.22 1.52
N ASN A 417 -15.51 10.54 1.34
CA ASN A 417 -16.11 11.47 2.29
C ASN A 417 -17.63 11.32 2.48
N GLN A 418 -18.28 10.41 1.75
CA GLN A 418 -19.72 10.16 1.85
C GLN A 418 -20.06 9.02 2.80
N GLU A 419 -19.05 8.35 3.35
CA GLU A 419 -19.20 7.24 4.27
C GLU A 419 -18.49 7.56 5.58
N LEU A 420 -18.96 6.92 6.65
CA LEU A 420 -18.23 6.90 7.91
C LEU A 420 -17.06 5.91 7.82
N PRO A 421 -16.00 6.12 8.61
CA PRO A 421 -14.92 5.15 8.72
C PRO A 421 -15.45 3.76 9.11
N PRO A 422 -14.82 2.68 8.63
CA PRO A 422 -15.25 1.32 8.96
C PRO A 422 -15.12 1.05 10.46
N SER A 423 -16.12 0.38 11.03
CA SER A 423 -16.07 -0.14 12.40
C SER A 423 -15.78 -1.64 12.41
N VAL A 424 -15.16 -2.11 13.49
CA VAL A 424 -14.89 -3.54 13.73
C VAL A 424 -15.40 -3.91 15.12
N PRO A 425 -15.81 -5.16 15.38
CA PRO A 425 -16.11 -5.60 16.74
C PRO A 425 -14.86 -5.48 17.63
N ALA A 426 -14.96 -4.77 18.76
CA ALA A 426 -13.89 -4.69 19.74
C ALA A 426 -13.97 -5.83 20.76
N ALA A 427 -12.83 -6.43 21.08
CA ALA A 427 -12.70 -7.38 22.18
C ALA A 427 -12.31 -6.68 23.50
N ASP A 428 -11.60 -5.55 23.43
CA ASP A 428 -11.23 -4.73 24.58
C ASP A 428 -12.46 -4.00 25.17
N PRO A 429 -12.87 -4.31 26.42
CA PRO A 429 -14.08 -3.75 27.00
C PRO A 429 -14.11 -2.20 26.96
N PRO A 430 -15.21 -1.59 26.49
CA PRO A 430 -15.32 -0.14 26.38
C PRO A 430 -15.30 0.57 27.73
N ASP A 431 -15.65 -0.13 28.81
CA ASP A 431 -15.70 0.35 30.19
C ASP A 431 -14.51 -0.09 31.06
N ARG A 432 -13.45 -0.65 30.44
CA ARG A 432 -12.23 -1.04 31.15
C ARG A 432 -11.65 0.14 31.91
N ARG A 433 -11.35 -0.11 33.19
CA ARG A 433 -10.63 0.81 34.06
C ARG A 433 -9.12 0.60 33.92
N ASN A 434 -8.36 1.69 33.84
CA ASN A 434 -6.93 1.70 33.57
C ASN A 434 -6.16 2.38 34.71
N ASP A 435 -5.94 1.67 35.81
CA ASP A 435 -5.28 2.26 36.99
C ASP A 435 -3.82 2.69 36.72
N VAL A 436 -3.18 2.13 35.69
CA VAL A 436 -1.83 2.55 35.23
C VAL A 436 -1.77 4.05 34.89
N LEU A 437 -2.88 4.63 34.40
CA LEU A 437 -2.97 6.06 34.08
C LEU A 437 -2.75 6.98 35.30
N LEU A 438 -2.96 6.47 36.53
CA LEU A 438 -2.74 7.22 37.77
C LEU A 438 -1.26 7.47 38.05
N ASP A 439 -0.38 6.61 37.53
CA ASP A 439 1.07 6.65 37.77
C ASP A 439 1.87 7.17 36.57
N LEU A 440 1.32 7.07 35.34
CA LEU A 440 2.01 7.48 34.11
C LEU A 440 2.30 8.98 34.03
N VAL A 441 1.34 9.81 34.46
CA VAL A 441 1.46 11.27 34.38
C VAL A 441 1.94 11.83 35.72
N PRO A 442 3.16 12.38 35.80
CA PRO A 442 3.68 12.92 37.04
C PRO A 442 2.89 14.16 37.48
N THR A 443 2.57 14.20 38.78
CA THR A 443 1.98 15.38 39.43
C THR A 443 2.92 16.58 39.46
N ASP A 444 4.24 16.35 39.39
CA ASP A 444 5.22 17.41 39.23
C ASP A 444 5.19 17.96 37.78
N PRO A 445 4.80 19.22 37.55
CA PRO A 445 4.68 19.79 36.21
C PRO A 445 6.01 19.94 35.47
N ALA A 446 7.15 19.88 36.18
CA ALA A 446 8.49 19.95 35.59
C ALA A 446 8.97 18.59 35.04
N ARG A 447 8.39 17.47 35.50
CA ARG A 447 8.78 16.13 35.05
C ARG A 447 8.07 15.78 33.74
N SER A 448 8.83 15.32 32.74
CA SER A 448 8.29 14.81 31.48
C SER A 448 7.84 13.35 31.59
N TYR A 449 6.97 12.94 30.67
CA TYR A 449 6.47 11.58 30.49
C TYR A 449 6.10 11.36 29.03
N ASP A 450 5.90 10.11 28.63
CA ASP A 450 5.54 9.75 27.27
C ASP A 450 4.03 9.78 27.07
N MET A 451 3.53 10.69 26.24
CA MET A 451 2.11 10.74 25.92
C MET A 451 1.65 9.53 25.08
N ALA A 452 2.56 8.86 24.35
CA ALA A 452 2.22 7.65 23.61
C ALA A 452 1.81 6.49 24.54
N GLU A 453 2.40 6.39 25.74
CA GLU A 453 2.00 5.41 26.76
C GLU A 453 0.57 5.67 27.26
N VAL A 454 0.18 6.94 27.41
CA VAL A 454 -1.19 7.32 27.78
C VAL A 454 -2.17 6.96 26.65
N ILE A 455 -1.80 7.21 25.39
CA ILE A 455 -2.62 6.85 24.22
C ILE A 455 -2.84 5.34 24.17
N ALA A 456 -1.79 4.54 24.32
CA ALA A 456 -1.87 3.08 24.29
C ALA A 456 -2.82 2.51 25.36
N GLU A 457 -2.91 3.14 26.53
CA GLU A 457 -3.82 2.70 27.58
C GLU A 457 -5.30 3.00 27.27
N ILE A 458 -5.62 4.05 26.51
CA ILE A 458 -7.00 4.49 26.30
C ILE A 458 -7.63 3.93 25.01
N VAL A 459 -6.83 3.61 23.99
CA VAL A 459 -7.31 3.08 22.70
C VAL A 459 -7.49 1.56 22.75
N ASP A 460 -8.25 1.02 21.80
CA ASP A 460 -8.47 -0.43 21.70
C ASP A 460 -7.15 -1.18 21.52
N ASP A 461 -6.90 -2.16 22.38
CA ASP A 461 -5.74 -3.08 22.31
C ASP A 461 -4.35 -2.37 22.30
N GLY A 462 -4.31 -1.07 22.60
CA GLY A 462 -3.12 -0.24 22.47
C GLY A 462 -2.69 0.04 21.03
N GLU A 463 -3.54 -0.24 20.04
CA GLU A 463 -3.22 -0.05 18.63
C GLU A 463 -3.33 1.42 18.21
N PHE A 464 -2.23 1.96 17.69
CA PHE A 464 -2.14 3.34 17.24
C PHE A 464 -1.32 3.44 15.95
N PHE A 465 -1.91 4.02 14.90
CA PHE A 465 -1.25 4.27 13.63
C PHE A 465 -0.80 5.73 13.58
N GLU A 466 0.46 5.98 13.98
CA GLU A 466 1.01 7.32 14.13
C GLU A 466 1.45 7.94 12.79
N PHE A 467 1.12 9.22 12.59
CA PHE A 467 1.43 10.00 11.41
C PHE A 467 2.63 10.90 11.67
N HIS A 468 3.56 10.96 10.72
CA HIS A 468 4.76 11.81 10.83
C HIS A 468 5.49 11.59 12.17
N GLU A 469 5.67 10.33 12.59
CA GLU A 469 6.31 9.98 13.87
C GLU A 469 7.67 10.67 14.03
N GLY A 470 8.48 10.69 12.97
CA GLY A 470 9.80 11.33 12.95
C GLY A 470 9.80 12.86 12.78
N TRP A 471 8.67 13.50 12.46
CA TRP A 471 8.60 14.94 12.16
C TRP A 471 7.66 15.68 13.09
N ALA A 472 8.16 16.78 13.68
CA ALA A 472 7.48 17.52 14.74
C ALA A 472 6.98 16.62 15.90
N PRO A 473 7.88 15.84 16.53
CA PRO A 473 7.49 14.82 17.51
C PRO A 473 6.97 15.43 18.83
N ASN A 474 7.00 16.75 18.98
CA ASN A 474 6.33 17.52 20.04
C ASN A 474 4.79 17.51 19.93
N LEU A 475 4.23 17.09 18.79
CA LEU A 475 2.81 16.84 18.60
C LEU A 475 2.60 15.47 17.93
N ILE A 476 1.94 14.57 18.64
CA ILE A 476 1.53 13.26 18.15
C ILE A 476 0.20 13.43 17.40
N CYS A 477 0.12 12.85 16.21
CA CYS A 477 -1.12 12.74 15.43
C CYS A 477 -1.24 11.30 14.95
N GLY A 478 -2.41 10.67 15.06
CA GLY A 478 -2.58 9.33 14.53
C GLY A 478 -3.98 8.78 14.65
N LEU A 479 -4.23 7.65 14.01
CA LEU A 479 -5.53 6.98 14.00
C LEU A 479 -5.51 5.80 14.96
N ALA A 480 -6.58 5.65 15.72
CA ALA A 480 -6.82 4.54 16.63
C ALA A 480 -8.31 4.17 16.60
N ARG A 481 -8.69 3.17 17.40
CA ARG A 481 -10.09 2.81 17.62
C ARG A 481 -10.48 2.98 19.09
N PHE A 482 -11.74 3.38 19.29
CA PHE A 482 -12.45 3.30 20.57
C PHE A 482 -13.71 2.47 20.35
N ASP A 483 -13.80 1.33 21.04
CA ASP A 483 -14.92 0.38 20.89
C ASP A 483 -15.18 0.04 19.40
N GLY A 484 -14.10 -0.19 18.66
CA GLY A 484 -14.13 -0.57 17.26
C GLY A 484 -14.25 0.58 16.27
N HIS A 485 -14.47 1.81 16.73
CA HIS A 485 -14.72 2.97 15.86
C HIS A 485 -13.47 3.82 15.70
N VAL A 486 -13.11 4.13 14.44
CA VAL A 486 -11.91 4.92 14.13
C VAL A 486 -12.04 6.33 14.69
N THR A 487 -10.97 6.81 15.33
CA THR A 487 -10.85 8.14 15.91
C THR A 487 -9.44 8.66 15.64
N GLY A 488 -9.33 9.93 15.25
CA GLY A 488 -8.07 10.65 15.16
C GLY A 488 -7.68 11.22 16.52
N ILE A 489 -6.43 11.01 16.92
CA ILE A 489 -5.88 11.55 18.17
C ILE A 489 -4.87 12.63 17.83
N VAL A 490 -4.95 13.76 18.53
CA VAL A 490 -3.97 14.84 18.48
C VAL A 490 -3.50 15.12 19.90
N ALA A 491 -2.21 14.93 20.18
CA ALA A 491 -1.71 14.97 21.55
C ALA A 491 -0.37 15.69 21.66
N ASN A 492 -0.21 16.55 22.67
CA ASN A 492 1.10 17.14 22.96
C ASN A 492 2.04 16.08 23.55
N GLN A 493 3.33 16.11 23.22
CA GLN A 493 4.32 15.15 23.71
C GLN A 493 5.33 15.82 24.67
N PRO A 494 5.15 15.71 26.00
CA PRO A 494 6.01 16.37 26.97
C PRO A 494 7.48 15.92 26.95
N ARG A 495 7.79 14.73 26.44
CA ARG A 495 9.19 14.30 26.25
C ARG A 495 9.92 15.06 25.14
N GLN A 496 9.19 15.72 24.25
CA GLN A 496 9.74 16.41 23.09
C GLN A 496 9.45 17.91 23.21
N LEU A 497 10.50 18.71 23.40
CA LEU A 497 10.39 20.16 23.59
C LEU A 497 9.37 20.57 24.68
N ALA A 498 9.17 19.74 25.71
CA ALA A 498 8.17 19.95 26.76
C ALA A 498 6.71 20.05 26.27
N GLY A 499 6.40 19.53 25.07
CA GLY A 499 5.05 19.53 24.50
C GLY A 499 4.60 20.87 23.90
N VAL A 500 5.52 21.83 23.72
CA VAL A 500 5.19 23.13 23.09
C VAL A 500 4.71 22.97 21.65
N LEU A 501 3.85 23.88 21.21
CA LEU A 501 3.54 24.04 19.78
C LEU A 501 4.59 24.90 19.09
N ASP A 502 4.97 24.53 17.87
CA ASP A 502 5.87 25.31 17.02
C ASP A 502 5.35 25.35 15.57
N ILE A 503 6.10 25.94 14.64
CA ILE A 503 5.70 26.02 13.23
C ILE A 503 5.36 24.65 12.66
N ARG A 504 6.22 23.65 12.88
CA ARG A 504 6.07 22.33 12.25
C ARG A 504 4.93 21.54 12.88
N ALA A 505 4.80 21.54 14.21
CA ALA A 505 3.68 20.92 14.89
C ALA A 505 2.34 21.55 14.48
N SER A 506 2.30 22.87 14.28
CA SER A 506 1.09 23.55 13.82
C SER A 506 0.69 23.10 12.40
N GLU A 507 1.67 22.90 11.50
CA GLU A 507 1.41 22.40 10.15
C GLU A 507 0.99 20.92 10.16
N LYS A 508 1.67 20.07 10.93
CA LYS A 508 1.35 18.65 11.14
C LYS A 508 -0.08 18.48 11.65
N GLY A 509 -0.41 19.15 12.76
CA GLY A 509 -1.72 19.08 13.39
C GLY A 509 -2.82 19.59 12.44
N ALA A 510 -2.61 20.74 11.80
CA ALA A 510 -3.62 21.32 10.90
C ALA A 510 -3.97 20.38 9.74
N ARG A 511 -2.95 19.78 9.09
CA ARG A 511 -3.18 18.86 7.96
C ARG A 511 -3.89 17.58 8.42
N PHE A 512 -3.52 17.04 9.57
CA PHE A 512 -4.13 15.83 10.12
C PHE A 512 -5.61 16.05 10.50
N ILE A 513 -5.93 17.17 11.16
CA ILE A 513 -7.31 17.52 11.55
C ILE A 513 -8.18 17.72 10.31
N GLN A 514 -7.68 18.43 9.29
CA GLN A 514 -8.39 18.60 8.03
C GLN A 514 -8.66 17.27 7.31
N MET A 515 -7.72 16.33 7.36
CA MET A 515 -7.90 14.98 6.82
C MET A 515 -9.00 14.24 7.59
N CYS A 516 -8.94 14.27 8.92
CA CYS A 516 -9.95 13.62 9.76
C CYS A 516 -11.34 14.19 9.50
N ASP A 517 -11.48 15.51 9.47
CA ASP A 517 -12.75 16.19 9.19
C ASP A 517 -13.28 15.84 7.79
N ALA A 518 -12.42 15.87 6.76
CA ALA A 518 -12.82 15.56 5.39
C ALA A 518 -13.30 14.11 5.20
N PHE A 519 -12.85 13.18 6.06
CA PHE A 519 -13.20 11.77 6.00
C PHE A 519 -14.06 11.30 7.18
N ASN A 520 -14.78 12.22 7.82
CA ASN A 520 -15.75 11.94 8.88
C ASN A 520 -15.15 11.16 10.07
N ILE A 521 -13.87 11.39 10.38
CA ILE A 521 -13.16 10.76 11.50
C ILE A 521 -13.26 11.69 12.72
N PRO A 522 -13.90 11.25 13.82
CA PRO A 522 -13.93 11.97 15.10
C PRO A 522 -12.53 12.30 15.62
N LEU A 523 -12.41 13.38 16.40
CA LEU A 523 -11.15 13.83 16.97
C LEU A 523 -11.15 13.78 18.50
N VAL A 524 -10.06 13.28 19.07
CA VAL A 524 -9.75 13.36 20.51
C VAL A 524 -8.44 14.10 20.69
N SER A 525 -8.50 15.19 21.46
CA SER A 525 -7.35 16.07 21.73
C SER A 525 -6.84 15.85 23.15
N LEU A 526 -5.60 15.36 23.32
CA LEU A 526 -4.95 15.19 24.64
C LEU A 526 -3.98 16.33 24.92
N VAL A 527 -4.29 17.14 25.94
CA VAL A 527 -3.64 18.44 26.15
C VAL A 527 -2.67 18.42 27.33
N ASP A 528 -1.39 18.62 27.04
CA ASP A 528 -0.32 18.95 28.00
C ASP A 528 0.68 19.91 27.34
N VAL A 529 0.26 21.17 27.19
CA VAL A 529 0.98 22.21 26.45
C VAL A 529 1.25 23.43 27.34
N PRO A 530 2.53 23.82 27.51
CA PRO A 530 2.89 25.01 28.27
C PRO A 530 2.83 26.31 27.44
N GLY A 531 2.63 26.21 26.12
CA GLY A 531 2.55 27.35 25.21
C GLY A 531 3.10 27.04 23.83
N PHE A 532 3.32 28.10 23.05
CA PHE A 532 4.12 28.04 21.82
C PHE A 532 5.61 28.18 22.15
N LEU A 533 6.48 27.56 21.34
CA LEU A 533 7.92 27.67 21.46
C LEU A 533 8.35 29.15 21.24
N PRO A 534 8.95 29.81 22.24
CA PRO A 534 9.43 31.18 22.06
C PRO A 534 10.73 31.21 21.25
N GLY A 535 10.94 32.27 20.47
CA GLY A 535 12.22 32.52 19.81
C GLY A 535 12.08 33.36 18.55
N THR A 536 13.13 34.14 18.23
CA THR A 536 13.17 34.97 17.01
C THR A 536 12.99 34.15 15.74
N ASP A 537 13.48 32.91 15.73
CA ASP A 537 13.37 32.02 14.57
C ASP A 537 11.91 31.58 14.32
N GLN A 538 11.12 31.41 15.39
CA GLN A 538 9.68 31.11 15.28
C GLN A 538 8.92 32.33 14.79
N GLU A 539 9.21 33.51 15.36
CA GLU A 539 8.57 34.77 14.95
C GLU A 539 8.87 35.11 13.48
N HIS A 540 10.14 35.10 13.08
CA HIS A 540 10.55 35.37 11.69
C HIS A 540 10.14 34.25 10.72
N GLY A 541 10.05 33.01 11.18
CA GLY A 541 9.47 31.90 10.43
C GLY A 541 7.96 32.05 10.19
N GLY A 542 7.31 32.96 10.91
CA GLY A 542 5.90 33.27 10.79
C GLY A 542 5.01 32.35 11.62
N ILE A 543 5.38 32.08 12.88
CA ILE A 543 4.58 31.25 13.80
C ILE A 543 3.12 31.71 13.88
N ILE A 544 2.83 33.01 13.79
CA ILE A 544 1.46 33.54 13.82
C ILE A 544 0.59 32.91 12.73
N ARG A 545 1.04 32.92 11.47
CA ARG A 545 0.26 32.35 10.35
C ARG A 545 0.21 30.83 10.38
N HIS A 546 1.24 30.18 10.93
CA HIS A 546 1.32 28.72 11.01
C HIS A 546 0.49 28.17 12.16
N GLY A 547 0.59 28.74 13.36
CA GLY A 547 -0.29 28.45 14.50
C GLY A 547 -1.75 28.73 14.17
N ALA A 548 -2.05 29.76 13.37
CA ALA A 548 -3.39 30.01 12.88
C ALA A 548 -3.95 28.90 11.96
N LYS A 549 -3.10 28.09 11.28
CA LYS A 549 -3.58 26.94 10.50
C LYS A 549 -4.19 25.88 11.41
N LEU A 550 -3.55 25.59 12.55
CA LEU A 550 -4.05 24.62 13.52
C LEU A 550 -5.36 25.11 14.16
N LEU A 551 -5.40 26.38 14.56
CA LEU A 551 -6.63 27.02 15.04
C LEU A 551 -7.76 26.93 14.00
N TYR A 552 -7.47 27.28 12.74
CA TYR A 552 -8.43 27.23 11.65
C TYR A 552 -8.95 25.80 11.45
N ALA A 553 -8.07 24.79 11.48
CA ALA A 553 -8.45 23.40 11.28
C ALA A 553 -9.47 22.94 12.33
N TYR A 554 -9.25 23.21 13.61
CA TYR A 554 -10.24 22.90 14.66
C TYR A 554 -11.53 23.71 14.52
N CYS A 555 -11.44 25.02 14.29
CA CYS A 555 -12.63 25.87 14.14
C CYS A 555 -13.48 25.49 12.92
N ALA A 556 -12.86 24.98 11.84
CA ALA A 556 -13.55 24.54 10.64
C ALA A 556 -14.10 23.13 10.76
N ALA A 557 -13.50 22.28 11.62
CA ALA A 557 -13.89 20.90 11.78
C ALA A 557 -15.32 20.75 12.31
N SER A 558 -16.10 19.95 11.60
CA SER A 558 -17.51 19.65 11.83
C SER A 558 -17.73 18.28 12.48
N VAL A 559 -16.75 17.37 12.35
CA VAL A 559 -16.74 16.08 13.05
C VAL A 559 -16.86 16.22 14.58
N PRO A 560 -17.23 15.13 15.29
CA PRO A 560 -17.14 15.10 16.74
C PRO A 560 -15.74 15.47 17.25
N ARG A 561 -15.66 16.35 18.25
CA ARG A 561 -14.42 16.82 18.86
C ARG A 561 -14.51 16.73 20.37
N ILE A 562 -13.59 15.97 20.98
CA ILE A 562 -13.51 15.81 22.44
C ILE A 562 -12.11 16.20 22.92
N GLN A 563 -12.04 17.05 23.92
CA GLN A 563 -10.78 17.47 24.55
C GLN A 563 -10.60 16.78 25.90
N VAL A 564 -9.39 16.32 26.21
CA VAL A 564 -8.98 15.87 27.55
C VAL A 564 -7.72 16.59 27.96
N ILE A 565 -7.82 17.43 28.99
CA ILE A 565 -6.69 18.16 29.54
C ILE A 565 -6.01 17.28 30.59
N VAL A 566 -4.85 16.77 30.23
CA VAL A 566 -4.09 15.82 31.06
C VAL A 566 -3.32 16.55 32.16
N ARG A 567 -2.68 17.68 31.82
CA ARG A 567 -1.91 18.48 32.78
C ARG A 567 -1.84 19.96 32.41
N LYS A 568 -0.82 20.45 31.71
CA LYS A 568 -0.67 21.89 31.43
C LYS A 568 -1.56 22.31 30.26
N ALA A 569 -2.24 23.43 30.42
CA ALA A 569 -3.04 24.01 29.35
C ALA A 569 -2.94 25.54 29.44
N TYR A 570 -1.89 26.10 28.85
CA TYR A 570 -1.58 27.52 29.00
C TYR A 570 -1.83 28.37 27.76
N GLY A 571 -2.38 29.56 27.99
CA GLY A 571 -2.44 30.68 27.06
C GLY A 571 -3.10 30.35 25.73
N GLY A 572 -2.54 30.89 24.64
CA GLY A 572 -3.05 30.65 23.30
C GLY A 572 -2.96 29.19 22.87
N ALA A 573 -1.98 28.42 23.38
CA ALA A 573 -1.82 27.02 23.00
C ALA A 573 -2.95 26.14 23.54
N TYR A 574 -3.46 26.41 24.75
CA TYR A 574 -4.69 25.78 25.24
C TYR A 574 -5.88 26.02 24.30
N ILE A 575 -6.05 27.24 23.82
CA ILE A 575 -7.13 27.59 22.89
C ILE A 575 -6.97 26.80 21.59
N VAL A 576 -5.77 26.81 21.03
CA VAL A 576 -5.44 26.15 19.76
C VAL A 576 -5.53 24.63 19.84
N MET A 577 -5.32 24.03 21.02
CA MET A 577 -5.49 22.59 21.28
C MET A 577 -6.95 22.23 21.62
N ASP A 578 -7.88 22.67 20.77
CA ASP A 578 -9.29 22.24 20.80
C ASP A 578 -10.06 22.62 22.07
N SER A 579 -9.91 23.86 22.55
CA SER A 579 -10.67 24.29 23.73
C SER A 579 -12.18 24.38 23.47
N ARG A 580 -12.97 24.27 24.54
CA ARG A 580 -14.42 24.47 24.47
C ARG A 580 -14.82 25.80 23.79
N SER A 581 -14.04 26.86 23.99
CA SER A 581 -14.33 28.17 23.40
C SER A 581 -14.22 28.22 21.87
N ILE A 582 -13.59 27.22 21.25
CA ILE A 582 -13.50 27.09 19.78
C ILE A 582 -14.34 25.92 19.24
N GLY A 583 -15.26 25.41 20.05
CA GLY A 583 -16.32 24.50 19.61
C GLY A 583 -16.05 23.00 19.80
N ALA A 584 -15.11 22.61 20.65
CA ALA A 584 -15.07 21.22 21.12
C ALA A 584 -16.43 20.85 21.75
N ASP A 585 -16.96 19.68 21.39
CA ASP A 585 -18.30 19.25 21.81
C ASP A 585 -18.32 18.90 23.30
N LEU A 586 -17.26 18.25 23.77
CA LEU A 586 -17.05 17.88 25.16
C LEU A 586 -15.60 18.16 25.56
N SER A 587 -15.39 18.70 26.75
CA SER A 587 -14.08 18.97 27.33
C SER A 587 -13.99 18.36 28.72
N TYR A 588 -12.99 17.51 28.95
CA TYR A 588 -12.69 16.88 30.22
C TYR A 588 -11.32 17.32 30.72
N ALA A 589 -11.09 17.22 32.02
CA ALA A 589 -9.78 17.44 32.61
C ALA A 589 -9.44 16.37 33.65
N TRP A 590 -8.15 16.05 33.79
CA TRP A 590 -7.64 15.23 34.89
C TRP A 590 -7.43 16.07 36.16
N PRO A 591 -7.30 15.45 37.36
CA PRO A 591 -7.11 16.19 38.61
C PRO A 591 -5.78 16.95 38.69
N THR A 592 -4.83 16.63 37.81
CA THR A 592 -3.53 17.31 37.65
C THR A 592 -3.56 18.52 36.72
N ASN A 593 -4.73 18.89 36.21
CA ASN A 593 -4.83 19.97 35.24
C ASN A 593 -4.42 21.33 35.82
N GLU A 594 -3.75 22.11 34.98
CA GLU A 594 -3.38 23.49 35.24
C GLU A 594 -3.77 24.34 34.01
N ILE A 595 -4.96 24.93 34.05
CA ILE A 595 -5.46 25.79 32.98
C ILE A 595 -5.21 27.25 33.37
N ALA A 596 -4.44 27.98 32.55
CA ALA A 596 -4.02 29.34 32.89
C ALA A 596 -3.75 30.21 31.66
N VAL A 597 -3.70 31.53 31.84
CA VAL A 597 -3.28 32.45 30.76
C VAL A 597 -1.77 32.31 30.46
N MET A 598 -0.98 32.08 31.51
CA MET A 598 0.45 31.76 31.45
C MET A 598 0.83 31.06 32.76
N GLY A 599 2.05 30.50 32.84
CA GLY A 599 2.55 29.90 34.08
C GLY A 599 2.54 30.89 35.26
N ALA A 600 2.27 30.39 36.46
CA ALA A 600 2.07 31.20 37.66
C ALA A 600 3.22 32.17 37.96
N GLU A 601 4.47 31.72 37.75
CA GLU A 601 5.65 32.57 37.96
C GLU A 601 5.65 33.77 37.01
N GLY A 602 5.37 33.53 35.73
CA GLY A 602 5.22 34.60 34.73
C GLY A 602 4.11 35.57 35.09
N ALA A 603 2.94 35.05 35.48
CA ALA A 603 1.79 35.86 35.85
C ALA A 603 2.08 36.74 37.08
N ALA A 604 2.67 36.16 38.13
CA ALA A 604 3.01 36.90 39.36
C ALA A 604 4.02 38.03 39.10
N ASN A 605 5.02 37.80 38.24
CA ASN A 605 6.02 38.79 37.87
C ASN A 605 5.47 39.97 37.03
N VAL A 606 4.29 39.80 36.43
CA VAL A 606 3.59 40.86 35.70
C VAL A 606 2.62 41.59 36.62
N ILE A 607 1.75 40.85 37.32
CA ILE A 607 0.67 41.41 38.14
C ILE A 607 1.21 42.08 39.40
N PHE A 608 2.09 41.38 40.13
CA PHE A 608 2.62 41.83 41.42
C PHE A 608 4.00 42.46 41.32
N ARG A 609 4.41 42.90 40.12
CA ARG A 609 5.75 43.45 39.86
C ARG A 609 6.16 44.54 40.86
N LYS A 610 5.24 45.47 41.14
CA LYS A 610 5.47 46.59 42.06
C LYS A 610 5.57 46.09 43.51
N ASP A 611 4.67 45.21 43.93
CA ASP A 611 4.67 44.64 45.28
C ASP A 611 5.93 43.82 45.56
N ILE A 612 6.38 43.02 44.60
CA ILE A 612 7.60 42.21 44.69
C ILE A 612 8.82 43.13 44.78
N ALA A 613 8.91 44.15 43.93
CA ALA A 613 10.04 45.07 43.93
C ALA A 613 10.10 45.97 45.18
N ALA A 614 8.96 46.26 45.80
CA ALA A 614 8.87 47.06 47.02
C ALA A 614 9.08 46.24 48.30
N ALA A 615 9.12 44.90 48.22
CA ALA A 615 9.27 44.04 49.39
C ALA A 615 10.71 44.05 49.91
N PRO A 616 10.91 43.92 51.24
CA PRO A 616 12.25 43.76 51.83
C PRO A 616 12.99 42.51 51.34
N ASP A 617 12.24 41.47 50.96
CA ASP A 617 12.72 40.22 50.38
C ASP A 617 11.90 39.90 49.12
N PRO A 618 12.34 40.38 47.94
CA PRO A 618 11.62 40.19 46.69
C PRO A 618 11.44 38.72 46.29
N ASP A 619 12.40 37.85 46.60
CA ASP A 619 12.34 36.44 46.22
C ASP A 619 11.31 35.69 47.06
N ARG A 620 11.29 35.94 48.38
CA ARG A 620 10.23 35.43 49.25
C ARG A 620 8.86 35.98 48.86
N GLN A 621 8.76 37.28 48.59
CA GLN A 621 7.49 37.88 48.18
C GLN A 621 6.98 37.29 46.86
N ARG A 622 7.89 37.05 45.90
CA ARG A 622 7.57 36.38 44.64
C ARG A 622 7.01 34.99 44.89
N ALA A 623 7.67 34.17 45.71
CA ALA A 623 7.20 32.82 46.04
C ALA A 623 5.77 32.84 46.63
N VAL A 624 5.50 33.76 47.57
CA VAL A 624 4.16 33.94 48.16
C VAL A 624 3.12 34.33 47.10
N ARG A 625 3.44 35.27 46.22
CA ARG A 625 2.53 35.73 45.16
C ARG A 625 2.28 34.68 44.08
N VAL A 626 3.27 33.83 43.79
CA VAL A 626 3.13 32.68 42.88
C VAL A 626 2.17 31.66 43.47
N GLU A 627 2.35 31.28 44.74
CA GLU A 627 1.47 30.35 45.44
C GLU A 627 0.03 30.90 45.53
N GLU A 628 -0.13 32.19 45.81
CA GLU A 628 -1.42 32.88 45.82
C GLU A 628 -2.11 32.80 44.45
N TYR A 629 -1.38 33.05 43.37
CA TYR A 629 -1.91 32.94 42.00
C TYR A 629 -2.31 31.50 41.66
N GLN A 630 -1.46 30.52 41.98
CA GLN A 630 -1.73 29.10 41.73
C GLN A 630 -3.00 28.65 42.45
N ARG A 631 -3.11 28.93 43.76
CA ARG A 631 -4.27 28.54 44.56
C ARG A 631 -5.57 29.19 44.09
N THR A 632 -5.48 30.41 43.56
CA THR A 632 -6.68 31.19 43.20
C THR A 632 -7.18 30.89 41.79
N PHE A 633 -6.27 30.70 40.83
CA PHE A 633 -6.62 30.65 39.40
C PHE A 633 -6.21 29.36 38.68
N MET A 634 -5.30 28.56 39.26
CA MET A 634 -4.77 27.35 38.62
C MET A 634 -5.12 26.07 39.36
N HIS A 635 -5.98 26.13 40.39
CA HIS A 635 -6.44 24.90 41.02
C HIS A 635 -7.28 24.07 40.04
N PRO A 636 -7.23 22.72 40.10
CA PRO A 636 -7.80 21.84 39.07
C PRO A 636 -9.31 21.98 38.80
N TYR A 637 -10.04 22.60 39.73
CA TYR A 637 -11.49 22.79 39.65
C TYR A 637 -11.90 24.16 39.09
N TYR A 638 -10.97 25.13 38.99
CA TYR A 638 -11.28 26.52 38.66
C TYR A 638 -12.02 26.67 37.33
N ALA A 639 -11.60 25.90 36.31
CA ALA A 639 -12.18 25.92 34.98
C ALA A 639 -13.55 25.23 34.93
N ALA A 640 -13.71 24.10 35.65
CA ALA A 640 -14.96 23.35 35.74
C ALA A 640 -16.05 24.15 36.47
N GLU A 641 -15.71 24.84 37.57
CA GLU A 641 -16.59 25.77 38.30
C GLU A 641 -17.16 26.89 37.42
N ARG A 642 -16.51 27.17 36.28
CA ARG A 642 -16.90 28.19 35.30
C ARG A 642 -17.51 27.62 34.02
N GLY A 643 -17.67 26.29 33.93
CA GLY A 643 -18.18 25.61 32.73
C GLY A 643 -17.24 25.67 31.52
N LEU A 644 -15.96 25.98 31.73
CA LEU A 644 -14.96 25.97 30.64
C LEU A 644 -14.53 24.54 30.28
N VAL A 645 -14.73 23.61 31.21
CA VAL A 645 -14.57 22.15 31.08
C VAL A 645 -15.87 21.52 31.60
N ASP A 646 -16.35 20.44 30.98
CA ASP A 646 -17.58 19.75 31.37
C ASP A 646 -17.44 18.95 32.66
N ASP A 647 -16.30 18.29 32.88
CA ASP A 647 -16.04 17.53 34.10
C ASP A 647 -14.53 17.35 34.41
N VAL A 648 -14.21 17.14 35.68
CA VAL A 648 -12.88 16.69 36.13
C VAL A 648 -12.98 15.21 36.48
N ILE A 649 -12.38 14.36 35.64
CA ILE A 649 -12.57 12.90 35.66
C ILE A 649 -11.41 12.17 36.34
N ASP A 650 -11.68 10.96 36.83
CA ASP A 650 -10.63 10.02 37.26
C ASP A 650 -9.84 9.55 36.01
N PRO A 651 -8.50 9.75 35.96
CA PRO A 651 -7.67 9.31 34.83
C PRO A 651 -7.93 7.86 34.44
N ALA A 652 -8.13 6.96 35.40
CA ALA A 652 -8.36 5.54 35.16
C ALA A 652 -9.67 5.24 34.41
N THR A 653 -10.59 6.20 34.33
CA THR A 653 -11.87 6.08 33.62
C THR A 653 -11.90 6.78 32.26
N THR A 654 -10.77 7.33 31.81
CA THR A 654 -10.68 8.13 30.57
C THR A 654 -11.22 7.37 29.35
N ARG A 655 -10.83 6.10 29.15
CA ARG A 655 -11.34 5.24 28.07
C ARG A 655 -12.86 5.17 28.08
N ALA A 656 -13.44 4.76 29.21
CA ALA A 656 -14.88 4.62 29.37
C ALA A 656 -15.63 5.94 29.10
N THR A 657 -15.06 7.07 29.52
CA THR A 657 -15.63 8.39 29.29
C THR A 657 -15.59 8.77 27.80
N LEU A 658 -14.43 8.60 27.15
CA LEU A 658 -14.26 8.89 25.72
C LEU A 658 -15.18 8.02 24.86
N THR A 659 -15.25 6.71 25.12
CA THR A 659 -16.11 5.80 24.37
C THR A 659 -17.59 6.19 24.46
N ARG A 660 -18.08 6.54 25.65
CA ARG A 660 -19.47 7.01 25.83
C ARG A 660 -19.72 8.34 25.10
N ALA A 661 -18.77 9.27 25.20
CA ALA A 661 -18.85 10.57 24.54
C ALA A 661 -18.88 10.44 23.00
N LEU A 662 -17.97 9.64 22.44
CA LEU A 662 -17.93 9.33 21.00
C LEU A 662 -19.21 8.62 20.53
N SER A 663 -19.73 7.69 21.34
CA SER A 663 -21.00 7.03 21.03
C SER A 663 -22.18 8.00 20.98
N LEU A 664 -22.23 8.99 21.88
CA LEU A 664 -23.26 10.02 21.89
C LEU A 664 -23.17 10.92 20.65
N LEU A 665 -21.94 11.32 20.29
CA LEU A 665 -21.69 12.28 19.21
C LEU A 665 -21.69 11.65 17.81
N ARG A 666 -21.87 10.33 17.69
CA ARG A 666 -21.77 9.59 16.41
C ARG A 666 -22.71 10.09 15.31
N ALA A 667 -23.85 10.69 15.69
CA ALA A 667 -24.85 11.20 14.74
C ALA A 667 -24.65 12.67 14.34
N LYS A 668 -23.61 13.33 14.85
CA LYS A 668 -23.27 14.72 14.54
C LYS A 668 -22.87 14.89 13.08
#